data_AF-A0A316AGZ6-F1
#
_entry.id   AF-A0A316AGZ6-F1
#
_cell.length_a   1.000
_cell.length_b   1.000
_cell.length_c   1.000
_cell.angle_alpha   90.00
_cell.angle_beta   90.00
_cell.angle_gamma   90.00
#
_symmetry.space_group_name_H-M   'P 1'
#
loop_
_entity.id
_entity.type
_entity.pdbx_description
1 polymer ?
#
loop_
_entity_poly.entity_id
_entity_poly.type
_entity_poly.pdbx_seq_one_letter_code
_entity_poly.pdbx_strand_id
1 'polypeptide(L)'
;MSWKKNLAVFGLAMAATTFAAQYEAESAELTDDAAAAANASASGGKYVKLNGGNINFTVSVETAGSDTIVVHYMNNYDGDKINYVAANGASSQVSFPVTAKGEFVDVETVLKLNAGENKVSIENSWGWIDVDYISVEPFKAKEFTLCNAPVTADATPSAKKLYNFLVNNFGKKTISGVMTGNMDAYTVGDMTQHEDVQAVFKAGGKFPALVGVDMMNATGGNSESSWFQTYTEKAMDVVKSTWKKGGIPAITWHWRPGEEEEFYTANGNKTKNTDFDFTNAFVKGTTSWDTLSTEYKVLAGDIDKVSKLFLELQEEGVAAIFRPLHESGGNWFWWSTHTGKQFAALYQLLYERMVFKNGVNNLIWDFNPQDASKITWTPGENYYDVISVDIYNKANDHQSNASAFIDFTNKAGTNKVISLSENGPIPDVKGIYDDNAPWSWWMPWYESWSGGYVSQTANSVWQSNFADERIITLDKMPGWDSYNEANAGTKTCPTSKASASFGADTSKANQEYVDLIMGVTFKALNDSGANIELQKVPNLTGAKTIAVDIANLGEGGADGGIWVGLAFVRNGMEDDGWTWEMSKSDGCWIKDGAKSTCEFDITTYEDDNGVEHPMDLDNLFSVTLMVGGAVGFNGMVTFDNMVADNGKVISAFDDKKGLFTAATQSKGHITKIELLNKDGTPTAIKAIAAAKATSLHVQGKSVMFTAASAGNVSVDVFGMNGKRVATLYRGTLAAGTHAFDMSELSKGQFIIRVKGAGMDAAQVVKIK
;
A
#
# COMPACT_ATOMS: atom_id res chain seq x y z
N MET A 1 -41.65 65.58 42.78
CA MET A 1 -43.06 65.18 42.67
C MET A 1 -43.24 64.45 41.33
N SER A 2 -43.72 63.20 41.39
CA SER A 2 -44.08 62.30 40.27
C SER A 2 -42.96 61.76 39.35
N TRP A 3 -42.46 60.57 39.69
CA TRP A 3 -41.79 59.65 38.76
C TRP A 3 -42.85 58.73 38.11
N LYS A 4 -42.93 58.73 36.78
CA LYS A 4 -43.76 57.79 36.02
C LYS A 4 -43.04 56.45 35.89
N LYS A 5 -43.68 55.38 36.37
CA LYS A 5 -43.28 53.99 36.16
C LYS A 5 -43.52 53.61 34.69
N ASN A 6 -42.48 53.23 33.97
CA ASN A 6 -42.60 52.45 32.73
C ASN A 6 -42.58 50.97 33.12
N LEU A 7 -43.68 50.27 32.81
CA LEU A 7 -43.78 48.82 32.91
C LEU A 7 -43.05 48.24 31.69
N ALA A 8 -41.93 47.55 31.91
CA ALA A 8 -41.29 46.73 30.87
C ALA A 8 -42.05 45.41 30.78
N VAL A 9 -42.67 45.15 29.63
CA VAL A 9 -43.22 43.83 29.28
C VAL A 9 -42.05 42.98 28.80
N PHE A 10 -41.59 42.05 29.64
CA PHE A 10 -40.72 40.96 29.20
C PHE A 10 -41.57 39.99 28.38
N GLY A 11 -41.41 40.02 27.05
CA GLY A 11 -41.87 38.93 26.20
C GLY A 11 -41.00 37.71 26.47
N LEU A 12 -41.56 36.68 27.11
CA LEU A 12 -40.98 35.35 27.07
C LEU A 12 -41.01 34.87 25.62
N ALA A 13 -39.86 34.84 24.95
CA ALA A 13 -39.68 34.02 23.77
C ALA A 13 -39.65 32.56 24.26
N MET A 14 -40.78 31.86 24.14
CA MET A 14 -40.75 30.40 24.22
C MET A 14 -39.97 29.91 22.99
N ALA A 15 -38.81 29.31 23.21
CA ALA A 15 -38.20 28.47 22.18
C ALA A 15 -39.13 27.29 21.96
N ALA A 16 -39.87 27.29 20.85
CA ALA A 16 -40.58 26.12 20.39
C ALA A 16 -39.52 25.08 20.00
N THR A 17 -39.33 24.05 20.82
CA THR A 17 -38.61 22.85 20.41
C THR A 17 -39.43 22.19 19.31
N THR A 18 -39.04 22.38 18.05
CA THR A 18 -39.53 21.58 16.93
C THR A 18 -39.04 20.15 17.16
N PHE A 19 -39.94 19.24 17.53
CA PHE A 19 -39.64 17.81 17.58
C PHE A 19 -39.59 17.30 16.12
N ALA A 20 -38.62 16.43 15.80
CA ALA A 20 -38.57 15.74 14.51
C ALA A 20 -39.90 14.98 14.29
N ALA A 21 -40.49 15.11 13.10
CA ALA A 21 -41.74 14.44 12.79
C ALA A 21 -41.47 12.97 12.53
N GLN A 22 -42.03 12.09 13.36
CA GLN A 22 -41.88 10.63 13.26
C GLN A 22 -43.05 10.02 12.46
N TYR A 23 -42.75 9.08 11.57
CA TYR A 23 -43.69 8.38 10.72
C TYR A 23 -43.47 6.86 10.84
N GLU A 24 -44.37 6.17 11.52
CA GLU A 24 -44.25 4.72 11.77
C GLU A 24 -44.36 3.91 10.46
N ALA A 25 -43.44 2.96 10.25
CA ALA A 25 -43.38 2.18 9.01
C ALA A 25 -44.63 1.33 8.80
N GLU A 26 -45.24 0.79 9.86
CA GLU A 26 -46.47 0.01 9.75
C GLU A 26 -47.71 0.85 9.38
N SER A 27 -47.60 2.17 9.42
CA SER A 27 -48.65 3.11 8.99
C SER A 27 -48.44 3.63 7.56
N ALA A 28 -47.32 3.27 6.92
CA ALA A 28 -47.00 3.62 5.54
C ALA A 28 -47.74 2.73 4.53
N GLU A 29 -47.78 3.15 3.27
CA GLU A 29 -48.25 2.31 2.17
C GLU A 29 -47.17 1.28 1.79
N LEU A 30 -47.46 0.00 2.01
CA LEU A 30 -46.55 -1.12 1.73
C LEU A 30 -46.86 -1.73 0.36
N THR A 31 -45.82 -2.06 -0.41
CA THR A 31 -45.97 -2.79 -1.68
C THR A 31 -45.31 -4.17 -1.63
N ASP A 32 -45.78 -5.07 -2.50
CA ASP A 32 -45.22 -6.40 -2.72
C ASP A 32 -45.01 -7.19 -1.42
N ASP A 33 -43.77 -7.61 -1.12
CA ASP A 33 -43.43 -8.46 0.02
C ASP A 33 -43.07 -7.67 1.31
N ALA A 34 -43.29 -6.36 1.32
CA ALA A 34 -43.11 -5.55 2.53
C ALA A 34 -44.26 -5.80 3.52
N ALA A 35 -43.95 -6.24 4.74
CA ALA A 35 -44.97 -6.67 5.69
C ALA A 35 -44.68 -6.25 7.14
N ALA A 36 -45.72 -5.79 7.84
CA ALA A 36 -45.64 -5.45 9.25
C ALA A 36 -45.47 -6.70 10.14
N ALA A 37 -44.65 -6.59 11.18
CA ALA A 37 -44.42 -7.61 12.20
C ALA A 37 -44.37 -6.97 13.60
N ALA A 38 -44.59 -7.77 14.64
CA ALA A 38 -44.57 -7.28 16.03
C ALA A 38 -43.18 -7.44 16.65
N ASN A 39 -42.73 -6.40 17.37
CA ASN A 39 -41.55 -6.44 18.24
C ASN A 39 -41.75 -5.45 19.38
N ALA A 40 -41.60 -5.92 20.63
CA ALA A 40 -41.78 -5.07 21.81
C ALA A 40 -40.73 -3.95 21.92
N SER A 41 -39.58 -4.10 21.24
CA SER A 41 -38.53 -3.10 21.19
C SER A 41 -38.76 -2.02 20.12
N ALA A 42 -39.72 -2.21 19.20
CA ALA A 42 -40.04 -1.23 18.16
C ALA A 42 -41.01 -0.16 18.68
N SER A 43 -40.93 1.04 18.11
CA SER A 43 -41.92 2.11 18.31
C SER A 43 -43.31 1.58 17.96
N GLY A 44 -44.31 1.95 18.76
CA GLY A 44 -45.67 1.43 18.57
C GLY A 44 -45.84 -0.10 18.70
N GLY A 45 -44.78 -0.86 19.00
CA GLY A 45 -44.76 -2.32 19.11
C GLY A 45 -44.72 -3.09 17.78
N LYS A 46 -44.50 -2.40 16.65
CA LYS A 46 -44.47 -2.99 15.31
C LYS A 46 -43.36 -2.38 14.47
N TYR A 47 -42.98 -3.08 13.40
CA TYR A 47 -42.01 -2.64 12.40
C TYR A 47 -42.38 -3.30 11.08
N VAL A 48 -41.75 -2.91 9.97
CA VAL A 48 -41.95 -3.50 8.64
C VAL A 48 -40.71 -4.26 8.19
N LYS A 49 -40.88 -5.49 7.75
CA LYS A 49 -39.85 -6.30 7.09
C LYS A 49 -39.81 -5.96 5.61
N LEU A 50 -38.68 -5.47 5.13
CA LEU A 50 -38.45 -5.16 3.72
C LEU A 50 -37.77 -6.33 2.99
N ASN A 51 -38.39 -7.51 2.99
CA ASN A 51 -37.86 -8.69 2.28
C ASN A 51 -38.01 -8.58 0.76
N GLY A 52 -38.86 -7.65 0.30
CA GLY A 52 -39.16 -7.26 -1.08
C GLY A 52 -40.09 -6.03 -1.05
N GLY A 53 -40.39 -5.44 -2.21
CA GLY A 53 -41.30 -4.29 -2.30
C GLY A 53 -40.79 -3.00 -1.64
N ASN A 54 -41.66 -2.04 -1.37
CA ASN A 54 -41.29 -0.70 -0.88
C ASN A 54 -42.13 -0.29 0.33
N ILE A 55 -41.59 0.63 1.15
CA ILE A 55 -42.32 1.32 2.23
C ILE A 55 -42.51 2.76 1.80
N ASN A 56 -43.76 3.21 1.59
CA ASN A 56 -44.07 4.54 1.06
C ASN A 56 -44.75 5.41 2.12
N PHE A 57 -44.02 6.40 2.62
CA PHE A 57 -44.46 7.37 3.61
C PHE A 57 -45.05 8.61 2.94
N THR A 58 -46.10 9.16 3.55
CA THR A 58 -46.58 10.52 3.26
C THR A 58 -46.04 11.46 4.33
N VAL A 59 -45.07 12.29 3.96
CA VAL A 59 -44.35 13.20 4.87
C VAL A 59 -44.77 14.63 4.57
N SER A 60 -44.97 15.46 5.59
CA SER A 60 -45.30 16.88 5.41
C SER A 60 -44.24 17.76 6.07
N VAL A 61 -43.67 18.70 5.30
CA VAL A 61 -42.72 19.70 5.82
C VAL A 61 -43.24 21.12 5.58
N GLU A 62 -42.95 22.05 6.49
CA GLU A 62 -43.47 23.42 6.42
C GLU A 62 -42.83 24.25 5.30
N THR A 63 -41.53 24.03 5.05
CA THR A 63 -40.74 24.76 4.07
C THR A 63 -40.03 23.80 3.14
N ALA A 64 -39.92 24.17 1.86
CA ALA A 64 -39.10 23.42 0.92
C ALA A 64 -37.62 23.58 1.30
N GLY A 65 -36.85 22.49 1.23
CA GLY A 65 -35.44 22.50 1.60
C GLY A 65 -34.82 21.11 1.57
N SER A 66 -33.56 21.03 1.99
CA SER A 66 -32.94 19.76 2.35
C SER A 66 -33.39 19.37 3.75
N ASP A 67 -33.81 18.12 3.92
CA ASP A 67 -34.23 17.56 5.20
C ASP A 67 -33.45 16.27 5.47
N THR A 68 -33.05 16.07 6.72
CA THR A 68 -32.48 14.81 7.18
C THR A 68 -33.62 13.81 7.35
N ILE A 69 -33.52 12.69 6.65
CA ILE A 69 -34.37 11.52 6.81
C ILE A 69 -33.59 10.50 7.63
N VAL A 70 -34.03 10.29 8.87
CA VAL A 70 -33.50 9.25 9.76
C VAL A 70 -34.35 8.01 9.56
N VAL A 71 -33.72 6.90 9.21
CA VAL A 71 -34.37 5.58 9.14
C VAL A 71 -33.96 4.81 10.39
N HIS A 72 -34.93 4.56 11.28
CA HIS A 72 -34.72 3.71 12.44
C HIS A 72 -34.94 2.26 12.04
N TYR A 73 -33.86 1.47 12.00
CA TYR A 73 -33.84 0.15 11.38
C TYR A 73 -33.07 -0.89 12.19
N MET A 74 -33.35 -2.15 11.91
CA MET A 74 -32.59 -3.30 12.36
C MET A 74 -32.19 -4.12 11.12
N ASN A 75 -30.91 -4.49 11.03
CA ASN A 75 -30.44 -5.48 10.06
C ASN A 75 -29.92 -6.69 10.83
N ASN A 76 -30.82 -7.65 11.06
CA ASN A 76 -30.52 -8.90 11.76
C ASN A 76 -30.25 -10.07 10.79
N TYR A 77 -29.93 -9.74 9.52
CA TYR A 77 -29.67 -10.68 8.43
C TYR A 77 -28.16 -10.81 8.19
N ASP A 78 -27.75 -11.80 7.40
CA ASP A 78 -26.32 -12.04 7.14
C ASP A 78 -25.72 -10.93 6.26
N GLY A 79 -24.77 -10.18 6.82
CA GLY A 79 -24.02 -9.13 6.13
C GLY A 79 -24.79 -7.81 5.95
N ASP A 80 -24.05 -6.77 5.56
CA ASP A 80 -24.63 -5.44 5.32
C ASP A 80 -25.63 -5.48 4.17
N LYS A 81 -26.57 -4.54 4.18
CA LYS A 81 -27.58 -4.39 3.13
C LYS A 81 -27.51 -3.01 2.51
N ILE A 82 -27.96 -2.92 1.26
CA ILE A 82 -28.05 -1.68 0.53
C ILE A 82 -29.47 -1.54 0.02
N ASN A 83 -30.13 -0.44 0.36
CA ASN A 83 -31.46 -0.08 -0.16
C ASN A 83 -31.45 1.41 -0.55
N TYR A 84 -32.47 1.85 -1.27
CA TYR A 84 -32.60 3.27 -1.61
C TYR A 84 -33.57 3.95 -0.65
N VAL A 85 -33.26 5.18 -0.29
CA VAL A 85 -34.23 6.11 0.30
C VAL A 85 -34.51 7.17 -0.75
N ALA A 86 -35.77 7.38 -1.10
CA ALA A 86 -36.16 8.25 -2.19
C ALA A 86 -37.21 9.27 -1.75
N ALA A 87 -37.18 10.44 -2.38
CA ALA A 87 -38.17 11.49 -2.19
C ALA A 87 -38.34 12.27 -3.49
N ASN A 88 -39.59 12.48 -3.91
CA ASN A 88 -39.94 13.32 -5.07
C ASN A 88 -39.17 13.01 -6.37
N GLY A 89 -38.80 11.75 -6.60
CA GLY A 89 -38.08 11.30 -7.79
C GLY A 89 -36.55 11.39 -7.71
N ALA A 90 -35.99 11.89 -6.60
CA ALA A 90 -34.58 11.73 -6.25
C ALA A 90 -34.41 10.54 -5.29
N SER A 91 -33.27 9.85 -5.35
CA SER A 91 -32.95 8.75 -4.44
C SER A 91 -31.50 8.80 -3.98
N SER A 92 -31.27 8.29 -2.77
CA SER A 92 -29.96 8.06 -2.18
C SER A 92 -29.79 6.57 -1.89
N GLN A 93 -28.64 6.01 -2.26
CA GLN A 93 -28.28 4.66 -1.86
C GLN A 93 -27.80 4.68 -0.41
N VAL A 94 -28.42 3.90 0.46
CA VAL A 94 -28.12 3.86 1.89
C VAL A 94 -27.65 2.47 2.27
N SER A 95 -26.50 2.41 2.95
CA SER A 95 -25.96 1.19 3.55
C SER A 95 -26.57 1.00 4.93
N PHE A 96 -27.04 -0.21 5.19
CA PHE A 96 -27.65 -0.67 6.44
C PHE A 96 -26.76 -1.77 7.02
N PRO A 97 -25.72 -1.42 7.81
CA PRO A 97 -24.85 -2.39 8.47
C PRO A 97 -25.61 -3.36 9.37
N VAL A 98 -25.06 -4.56 9.58
CA VAL A 98 -25.60 -5.55 10.53
C VAL A 98 -25.70 -4.94 11.92
N THR A 99 -26.87 -5.07 12.55
CA THR A 99 -27.12 -4.60 13.91
C THR A 99 -27.11 -5.77 14.89
N ALA A 100 -26.97 -5.48 16.19
CA ALA A 100 -27.17 -6.51 17.20
C ALA A 100 -28.62 -7.03 17.12
N LYS A 101 -28.79 -8.34 17.32
CA LYS A 101 -30.10 -8.98 17.16
C LYS A 101 -31.13 -8.36 18.11
N GLY A 102 -32.19 -7.80 17.54
CA GLY A 102 -33.28 -7.17 18.29
C GLY A 102 -33.05 -5.69 18.63
N GLU A 103 -31.95 -5.10 18.16
CA GLU A 103 -31.60 -3.70 18.36
C GLU A 103 -31.85 -2.91 17.07
N PHE A 104 -32.66 -1.86 17.19
CA PHE A 104 -32.83 -0.85 16.16
C PHE A 104 -31.83 0.28 16.36
N VAL A 105 -31.24 0.75 15.27
CA VAL A 105 -30.28 1.85 15.21
C VAL A 105 -30.68 2.82 14.11
N ASP A 106 -30.10 4.00 14.12
CA ASP A 106 -30.37 5.03 13.11
C ASP A 106 -29.39 4.95 11.95
N VAL A 107 -29.90 5.15 10.75
CA VAL A 107 -29.09 5.59 9.60
C VAL A 107 -29.73 6.84 9.01
N GLU A 108 -28.91 7.79 8.61
CA GLU A 108 -29.35 9.08 8.10
C GLU A 108 -29.04 9.21 6.62
N THR A 109 -29.92 9.90 5.90
CA THR A 109 -29.63 10.45 4.58
C THR A 109 -30.30 11.81 4.44
N VAL A 110 -29.89 12.60 3.45
CA VAL A 110 -30.48 13.92 3.22
C VAL A 110 -31.08 13.96 1.82
N LEU A 111 -32.36 14.33 1.76
CA LEU A 111 -33.08 14.51 0.51
C LEU A 111 -33.81 15.84 0.52
N LYS A 112 -34.13 16.33 -0.68
CA LYS A 112 -34.96 17.54 -0.82
C LYS A 112 -36.43 17.22 -0.71
N LEU A 113 -37.11 17.94 0.17
CA LEU A 113 -38.55 17.94 0.29
C LEU A 113 -39.13 19.27 -0.19
N ASN A 114 -40.31 19.21 -0.80
CA ASN A 114 -41.12 20.36 -1.15
C ASN A 114 -41.92 20.82 0.07
N ALA A 115 -42.29 22.09 0.14
CA ALA A 115 -43.25 22.54 1.16
C ALA A 115 -44.59 21.82 0.97
N GLY A 116 -45.17 21.31 2.05
CA GLY A 116 -46.39 20.50 2.05
C GLY A 116 -46.10 19.00 2.00
N GLU A 117 -47.00 18.24 1.37
CA GLU A 117 -46.91 16.78 1.30
C GLU A 117 -45.85 16.31 0.30
N ASN A 118 -45.10 15.29 0.71
CA ASN A 118 -44.04 14.63 -0.03
C ASN A 118 -44.22 13.12 0.06
N LYS A 119 -43.87 12.42 -1.02
CA LYS A 119 -43.74 10.97 -1.01
C LYS A 119 -42.28 10.64 -0.69
N VAL A 120 -42.06 10.02 0.47
CA VAL A 120 -40.76 9.48 0.87
C VAL A 120 -40.86 7.96 0.85
N SER A 121 -39.93 7.26 0.21
CA SER A 121 -39.94 5.81 0.09
C SER A 121 -38.63 5.19 0.56
N ILE A 122 -38.72 4.03 1.21
CA ILE A 122 -37.61 3.09 1.31
C ILE A 122 -37.84 2.05 0.22
N GLU A 123 -37.00 2.09 -0.80
CA GLU A 123 -37.12 1.27 -2.00
C GLU A 123 -36.15 0.10 -1.95
N ASN A 124 -36.68 -1.09 -2.22
CA ASN A 124 -35.89 -2.32 -2.17
C ASN A 124 -34.83 -2.33 -3.28
N SER A 125 -33.60 -2.63 -2.87
CA SER A 125 -32.49 -2.97 -3.77
C SER A 125 -31.95 -4.35 -3.39
N TRP A 126 -31.32 -4.47 -2.21
CA TRP A 126 -30.97 -5.77 -1.65
C TRP A 126 -32.09 -6.30 -0.75
N GLY A 127 -32.93 -5.42 -0.19
CA GLY A 127 -33.95 -5.76 0.78
C GLY A 127 -33.36 -6.14 2.14
N TRP A 128 -34.07 -7.05 2.82
CA TRP A 128 -33.68 -7.70 4.07
C TRP A 128 -33.22 -6.71 5.14
N ILE A 129 -34.06 -5.71 5.41
CA ILE A 129 -33.95 -4.83 6.57
C ILE A 129 -35.31 -4.74 7.26
N ASP A 130 -35.29 -4.50 8.55
CA ASP A 130 -36.48 -4.32 9.38
C ASP A 130 -36.57 -2.83 9.76
N VAL A 131 -37.59 -2.11 9.29
CA VAL A 131 -37.73 -0.66 9.51
C VAL A 131 -38.82 -0.40 10.55
N ASP A 132 -38.48 0.31 11.62
CA ASP A 132 -39.42 0.74 12.66
C ASP A 132 -40.18 1.99 12.21
N TYR A 133 -39.45 3.08 11.97
CA TYR A 133 -40.01 4.34 11.50
C TYR A 133 -39.00 5.14 10.69
N ILE A 134 -39.49 6.21 10.06
CA ILE A 134 -38.63 7.32 9.65
C ILE A 134 -38.91 8.56 10.49
N SER A 135 -37.90 9.37 10.76
CA SER A 135 -38.10 10.72 11.26
C SER A 135 -37.51 11.73 10.28
N VAL A 136 -38.15 12.90 10.20
CA VAL A 136 -37.76 13.97 9.28
C VAL A 136 -37.55 15.25 10.06
N GLU A 137 -36.41 15.88 9.81
CA GLU A 137 -36.05 17.17 10.39
C GLU A 137 -35.32 18.07 9.38
N PRO A 138 -35.44 19.41 9.50
CA PRO A 138 -34.70 20.33 8.66
C PRO A 138 -33.20 20.07 8.73
N PHE A 139 -32.56 19.90 7.57
CA PHE A 139 -31.13 19.67 7.50
C PHE A 139 -30.36 20.86 8.08
N LYS A 140 -29.39 20.56 8.96
CA LYS A 140 -28.45 21.54 9.47
C LYS A 140 -27.05 21.16 9.01
N ALA A 141 -26.49 21.96 8.10
CA ALA A 141 -25.11 21.80 7.67
C ALA A 141 -24.18 21.80 8.88
N LYS A 142 -23.27 20.82 8.93
CA LYS A 142 -22.27 20.74 10.00
C LYS A 142 -21.21 21.81 9.78
N GLU A 143 -20.85 22.50 10.85
CA GLU A 143 -19.73 23.45 10.84
C GLU A 143 -18.40 22.71 10.69
N PHE A 144 -17.57 23.17 9.76
CA PHE A 144 -16.25 22.60 9.53
C PHE A 144 -15.21 23.12 10.52
N THR A 145 -14.40 22.21 11.04
CA THR A 145 -13.32 22.48 11.99
C THR A 145 -11.96 22.26 11.35
N LEU A 146 -11.74 22.94 10.22
CA LEU A 146 -10.49 22.85 9.46
C LEU A 146 -9.32 23.48 10.21
N CYS A 147 -8.15 22.93 9.94
CA CYS A 147 -6.88 23.51 10.36
C CYS A 147 -6.21 24.21 9.16
N ASN A 148 -5.25 25.09 9.40
CA ASN A 148 -4.74 26.02 8.37
C ASN A 148 -3.35 25.69 7.80
N ALA A 149 -2.85 24.47 8.03
CA ALA A 149 -1.57 24.00 7.52
C ALA A 149 -1.70 22.55 6.98
N PRO A 150 -0.88 22.13 6.02
CA PRO A 150 -0.92 20.75 5.55
C PRO A 150 -0.38 19.77 6.61
N VAL A 151 -0.69 18.49 6.46
CA VAL A 151 -0.25 17.39 7.35
C VAL A 151 1.25 17.15 7.27
N THR A 152 1.90 17.56 6.18
CA THR A 152 3.36 17.55 6.03
C THR A 152 3.99 18.58 6.94
N ALA A 153 4.67 18.12 7.99
CA ALA A 153 5.25 18.97 9.03
C ALA A 153 6.18 20.07 8.46
N ASP A 154 7.06 19.69 7.54
CA ASP A 154 8.04 20.59 6.93
C ASP A 154 7.60 21.12 5.57
N ALA A 155 6.28 21.27 5.35
CA ALA A 155 5.74 21.75 4.09
C ALA A 155 6.37 23.09 3.66
N THR A 156 6.67 23.18 2.37
CA THR A 156 7.20 24.39 1.72
C THR A 156 6.24 25.58 1.89
N PRO A 157 6.74 26.83 1.80
CA PRO A 157 5.87 28.01 1.80
C PRO A 157 4.78 27.96 0.73
N SER A 158 5.10 27.42 -0.45
CA SER A 158 4.14 27.25 -1.55
C SER A 158 3.02 26.26 -1.20
N ALA A 159 3.34 25.12 -0.60
CA ALA A 159 2.33 24.17 -0.15
C ALA A 159 1.45 24.75 0.97
N LYS A 160 2.04 25.47 1.94
CA LYS A 160 1.29 26.16 2.99
C LYS A 160 0.30 27.18 2.42
N LYS A 161 0.74 28.01 1.46
CA LYS A 161 -0.13 28.94 0.73
C LYS A 161 -1.27 28.23 -0.01
N LEU A 162 -0.97 27.15 -0.74
CA LEU A 162 -1.96 26.38 -1.46
C LEU A 162 -3.02 25.80 -0.50
N TYR A 163 -2.61 25.11 0.56
CA TYR A 163 -3.55 24.55 1.53
C TYR A 163 -4.37 25.64 2.23
N ASN A 164 -3.72 26.72 2.66
CA ASN A 164 -4.38 27.86 3.28
C ASN A 164 -5.44 28.45 2.33
N PHE A 165 -5.14 28.56 1.04
CA PHE A 165 -6.10 29.02 0.04
C PHE A 165 -7.31 28.08 -0.06
N LEU A 166 -7.10 26.76 -0.11
CA LEU A 166 -8.19 25.78 -0.13
C LEU A 166 -9.10 25.94 1.10
N VAL A 167 -8.52 25.95 2.29
CA VAL A 167 -9.26 26.05 3.57
C VAL A 167 -10.05 27.35 3.68
N ASN A 168 -9.46 28.48 3.27
CA ASN A 168 -10.13 29.78 3.40
C ASN A 168 -11.29 29.98 2.44
N ASN A 169 -11.28 29.27 1.31
CA ASN A 169 -12.32 29.31 0.29
C ASN A 169 -13.37 28.19 0.45
N PHE A 170 -13.01 27.06 1.07
CA PHE A 170 -13.92 25.95 1.28
C PHE A 170 -15.20 26.39 2.03
N GLY A 171 -16.34 25.88 1.59
CA GLY A 171 -17.66 26.30 2.07
C GLY A 171 -18.18 27.63 1.50
N LYS A 172 -17.32 28.47 0.93
CA LYS A 172 -17.67 29.81 0.41
C LYS A 172 -17.60 29.91 -1.10
N LYS A 173 -16.62 29.25 -1.69
CA LYS A 173 -16.29 29.28 -3.11
C LYS A 173 -15.93 27.87 -3.59
N THR A 174 -16.20 27.60 -4.86
CA THR A 174 -15.78 26.36 -5.54
C THR A 174 -14.79 26.71 -6.64
N ILE A 175 -13.65 26.01 -6.66
CA ILE A 175 -12.57 26.20 -7.63
C ILE A 175 -12.91 25.43 -8.90
N SER A 176 -12.85 26.08 -10.06
CA SER A 176 -13.09 25.40 -11.34
C SER A 176 -11.86 24.65 -11.82
N GLY A 177 -12.04 23.38 -12.17
CA GLY A 177 -10.96 22.53 -12.68
C GLY A 177 -11.23 21.94 -14.06
N VAL A 178 -10.21 21.28 -14.63
CA VAL A 178 -10.30 20.32 -15.74
C VAL A 178 -9.09 19.38 -15.73
N MET A 179 -9.29 18.10 -16.03
CA MET A 179 -8.18 17.18 -16.27
C MET A 179 -7.64 17.34 -17.70
N THR A 180 -6.33 17.19 -17.86
CA THR A 180 -5.68 17.11 -19.19
C THR A 180 -5.35 15.66 -19.54
N GLY A 181 -5.55 15.29 -20.81
CA GLY A 181 -5.25 13.95 -21.32
C GLY A 181 -4.09 13.99 -22.28
N ASN A 182 -4.36 14.37 -23.52
CA ASN A 182 -3.45 14.29 -24.65
C ASN A 182 -2.37 15.39 -24.67
N MET A 183 -1.11 14.97 -24.55
CA MET A 183 0.04 15.87 -24.56
C MET A 183 0.68 16.04 -25.96
N ASP A 184 0.22 15.35 -27.00
CA ASP A 184 0.89 15.34 -28.31
C ASP A 184 0.94 16.73 -28.94
N ALA A 185 -0.19 17.44 -28.95
CA ALA A 185 -0.33 18.78 -29.53
C ALA A 185 0.06 19.92 -28.57
N TYR A 186 0.32 19.63 -27.29
CA TYR A 186 0.69 20.65 -26.32
C TYR A 186 2.09 21.21 -26.60
N THR A 187 2.21 22.54 -26.60
CA THR A 187 3.48 23.27 -26.67
C THR A 187 3.83 23.78 -25.28
N VAL A 188 5.03 23.45 -24.81
CA VAL A 188 5.51 23.79 -23.46
C VAL A 188 5.53 25.30 -23.19
N GLY A 189 5.29 25.69 -21.95
CA GLY A 189 5.38 27.05 -21.43
C GLY A 189 4.05 27.75 -21.17
N ASP A 190 2.93 27.25 -21.68
CA ASP A 190 1.61 27.85 -21.46
C ASP A 190 0.46 26.83 -21.47
N MET A 191 0.08 26.32 -20.28
CA MET A 191 -1.06 25.42 -20.11
C MET A 191 -2.37 25.91 -20.74
N THR A 192 -2.55 27.23 -20.93
CA THR A 192 -3.79 27.75 -21.53
C THR A 192 -3.95 27.32 -22.98
N GLN A 193 -2.87 26.90 -23.64
CA GLN A 193 -2.90 26.36 -25.00
C GLN A 193 -3.24 24.86 -25.06
N HIS A 194 -3.29 24.17 -23.92
CA HIS A 194 -3.68 22.76 -23.88
C HIS A 194 -5.12 22.59 -24.38
N GLU A 195 -5.38 21.56 -25.19
CA GLU A 195 -6.68 21.41 -25.87
C GLU A 195 -7.86 21.24 -24.91
N ASP A 196 -7.68 20.49 -23.82
CA ASP A 196 -8.68 20.35 -22.75
C ASP A 196 -8.99 21.66 -22.02
N VAL A 197 -7.96 22.46 -21.72
CA VAL A 197 -8.11 23.79 -21.11
C VAL A 197 -8.82 24.75 -22.07
N GLN A 198 -8.51 24.66 -23.36
CA GLN A 198 -9.20 25.40 -24.42
C GLN A 198 -10.65 24.95 -24.62
N ALA A 199 -10.98 23.68 -24.41
CA ALA A 199 -12.36 23.20 -24.46
C ALA A 199 -13.22 23.90 -23.40
N VAL A 200 -12.72 24.00 -22.16
CA VAL A 200 -13.37 24.75 -21.09
C VAL A 200 -13.51 26.23 -21.43
N PHE A 201 -12.45 26.85 -21.95
CA PHE A 201 -12.50 28.26 -22.38
C PHE A 201 -13.56 28.50 -23.47
N LYS A 202 -13.66 27.61 -24.46
CA LYS A 202 -14.68 27.70 -25.52
C LYS A 202 -16.09 27.53 -24.98
N ALA A 203 -16.29 26.66 -23.99
CA ALA A 203 -17.61 26.41 -23.41
C ALA A 203 -18.06 27.56 -22.47
N GLY A 204 -17.19 28.00 -21.56
CA GLY A 204 -17.51 28.93 -20.48
C GLY A 204 -16.95 30.36 -20.59
N GLY A 205 -16.07 30.62 -21.56
CA GLY A 205 -15.47 31.95 -21.80
C GLY A 205 -14.37 32.38 -20.81
N LYS A 206 -13.97 31.50 -19.88
CA LYS A 206 -12.88 31.73 -18.92
C LYS A 206 -12.02 30.48 -18.76
N PHE A 207 -10.80 30.63 -18.27
CA PHE A 207 -9.93 29.49 -17.97
C PHE A 207 -10.21 28.92 -16.57
N PRO A 208 -10.13 27.59 -16.40
CA PRO A 208 -10.23 26.96 -15.09
C PRO A 208 -9.06 27.36 -14.19
N ALA A 209 -9.32 27.50 -12.89
CA ALA A 209 -8.28 27.83 -11.90
C ALA A 209 -7.39 26.62 -11.55
N LEU A 210 -7.93 25.42 -11.64
CA LEU A 210 -7.26 24.15 -11.38
C LEU A 210 -7.04 23.38 -12.69
N VAL A 211 -5.86 22.79 -12.88
CA VAL A 211 -5.54 21.97 -14.05
C VAL A 211 -4.94 20.65 -13.60
N GLY A 212 -5.59 19.56 -13.98
CA GLY A 212 -5.21 18.19 -13.67
C GLY A 212 -4.22 17.64 -14.70
N VAL A 213 -3.23 16.87 -14.25
CA VAL A 213 -2.34 16.04 -15.11
C VAL A 213 -2.17 14.65 -14.50
N ASP A 214 -1.69 13.71 -15.32
CA ASP A 214 -1.42 12.34 -14.89
C ASP A 214 0.06 11.97 -14.96
N MET A 215 0.55 11.29 -13.93
CA MET A 215 1.90 10.70 -13.89
C MET A 215 1.94 9.25 -14.39
N MET A 216 0.87 8.76 -15.03
CA MET A 216 0.75 7.35 -15.47
C MET A 216 1.93 6.84 -16.29
N ASN A 217 2.61 7.71 -17.03
CA ASN A 217 3.71 7.36 -17.92
C ASN A 217 5.10 7.55 -17.27
N ALA A 218 5.15 8.02 -16.01
CA ALA A 218 6.39 8.19 -15.25
C ALA A 218 7.01 6.86 -14.78
N THR A 219 6.21 5.79 -14.75
CA THR A 219 6.63 4.41 -14.38
C THR A 219 5.96 3.38 -15.31
N GLY A 220 6.31 2.10 -15.15
CA GLY A 220 5.83 1.01 -16.01
C GLY A 220 6.82 0.62 -17.11
N GLY A 221 6.58 -0.51 -17.78
CA GLY A 221 7.52 -1.12 -18.74
C GLY A 221 7.87 -0.26 -19.96
N ASN A 222 7.03 0.72 -20.30
CA ASN A 222 7.26 1.65 -21.41
C ASN A 222 7.75 3.04 -20.98
N SER A 223 7.97 3.27 -19.68
CA SER A 223 8.33 4.59 -19.14
C SER A 223 9.60 5.19 -19.76
N GLU A 224 10.54 4.34 -20.19
CA GLU A 224 11.79 4.75 -20.85
C GLU A 224 11.65 4.98 -22.37
N SER A 225 10.46 4.79 -22.93
CA SER A 225 10.22 5.07 -24.35
C SER A 225 10.04 6.56 -24.59
N SER A 226 10.47 7.04 -25.77
CA SER A 226 10.50 8.48 -26.06
C SER A 226 9.14 9.17 -25.95
N TRP A 227 8.04 8.49 -26.29
CA TRP A 227 6.71 9.07 -26.17
C TRP A 227 6.27 9.20 -24.70
N PHE A 228 6.55 8.19 -23.86
CA PHE A 228 6.20 8.22 -22.42
C PHE A 228 7.01 9.30 -21.68
N GLN A 229 8.30 9.43 -21.98
CA GLN A 229 9.14 10.50 -21.44
C GLN A 229 8.63 11.87 -21.87
N THR A 230 8.37 12.08 -23.17
CA THR A 230 7.84 13.35 -23.70
C THR A 230 6.49 13.70 -23.07
N TYR A 231 5.61 12.72 -22.88
CA TYR A 231 4.34 12.91 -22.20
C TYR A 231 4.55 13.42 -20.78
N THR A 232 5.41 12.75 -20.01
CA THR A 232 5.70 13.08 -18.62
C THR A 232 6.33 14.46 -18.50
N GLU A 233 7.31 14.78 -19.34
CA GLU A 233 7.93 16.12 -19.40
C GLU A 233 6.91 17.23 -19.66
N LYS A 234 5.98 17.00 -20.60
CA LYS A 234 4.92 17.95 -20.92
C LYS A 234 3.89 18.09 -19.80
N ALA A 235 3.53 16.99 -19.12
CA ALA A 235 2.68 17.03 -17.94
C ALA A 235 3.32 17.87 -16.81
N MET A 236 4.63 17.70 -16.59
CA MET A 236 5.39 18.53 -15.63
C MET A 236 5.41 20.01 -16.02
N ASP A 237 5.50 20.33 -17.32
CA ASP A 237 5.40 21.70 -17.79
C ASP A 237 3.99 22.31 -17.62
N VAL A 238 2.92 21.52 -17.81
CA VAL A 238 1.55 21.95 -17.49
C VAL A 238 1.44 22.31 -16.00
N VAL A 239 2.04 21.50 -15.11
CA VAL A 239 2.08 21.79 -13.67
C VAL A 239 2.80 23.11 -13.37
N LYS A 240 4.03 23.27 -13.90
CA LYS A 240 4.85 24.48 -13.71
C LYS A 240 4.15 25.73 -14.26
N SER A 241 3.60 25.65 -15.47
CA SER A 241 2.93 26.78 -16.13
C SER A 241 1.59 27.13 -15.46
N THR A 242 0.84 26.15 -14.95
CA THR A 242 -0.37 26.37 -14.14
C THR A 242 -0.03 27.16 -12.88
N TRP A 243 0.97 26.70 -12.11
CA TRP A 243 1.42 27.40 -10.90
C TRP A 243 1.89 28.82 -11.21
N LYS A 244 2.73 29.01 -12.24
CA LYS A 244 3.27 30.32 -12.64
C LYS A 244 2.18 31.32 -13.05
N LYS A 245 1.04 30.85 -13.57
CA LYS A 245 -0.13 31.68 -13.87
C LYS A 245 -1.01 31.95 -12.65
N GLY A 246 -0.64 31.46 -11.47
CA GLY A 246 -1.41 31.59 -10.23
C GLY A 246 -2.50 30.54 -10.06
N GLY A 247 -2.58 29.55 -10.96
CA GLY A 247 -3.52 28.43 -10.88
C GLY A 247 -3.04 27.34 -9.93
N ILE A 248 -3.88 26.32 -9.76
CA ILE A 248 -3.65 25.16 -8.88
C ILE A 248 -3.38 23.93 -9.74
N PRO A 249 -2.15 23.38 -9.72
CA PRO A 249 -1.90 22.09 -10.33
C PRO A 249 -2.51 20.96 -9.48
N ALA A 250 -3.19 20.03 -10.12
CA ALA A 250 -3.63 18.77 -9.52
C ALA A 250 -3.00 17.60 -10.27
N ILE A 251 -2.51 16.61 -9.54
CA ILE A 251 -1.71 15.52 -10.09
C ILE A 251 -2.30 14.21 -9.60
N THR A 252 -2.67 13.34 -10.53
CA THR A 252 -3.07 11.95 -10.26
C THR A 252 -2.02 11.01 -10.83
N TRP A 253 -2.03 9.76 -10.38
CA TRP A 253 -1.11 8.74 -10.86
C TRP A 253 -1.84 7.42 -11.10
N HIS A 254 -2.17 7.13 -12.36
CA HIS A 254 -2.53 5.76 -12.73
C HIS A 254 -1.26 4.89 -12.74
N TRP A 255 -0.93 4.36 -11.56
CA TRP A 255 0.35 3.72 -11.30
C TRP A 255 0.49 2.38 -12.03
N ARG A 256 1.39 2.32 -13.01
CA ARG A 256 1.87 1.07 -13.63
C ARG A 256 3.08 0.54 -12.85
N PRO A 257 2.96 -0.60 -12.14
CA PRO A 257 4.00 -1.04 -11.22
C PRO A 257 5.16 -1.72 -11.95
N GLY A 258 6.39 -1.24 -11.74
CA GLY A 258 7.61 -1.86 -12.26
C GLY A 258 7.64 -1.92 -13.78
N GLU A 259 7.67 -3.12 -14.34
CA GLU A 259 7.70 -3.38 -15.78
C GLU A 259 6.30 -3.62 -16.38
N GLU A 260 5.24 -3.53 -15.58
CA GLU A 260 3.87 -3.71 -16.07
C GLU A 260 3.44 -2.54 -16.97
N GLU A 261 2.57 -2.82 -17.94
CA GLU A 261 2.02 -1.81 -18.85
C GLU A 261 0.62 -1.33 -18.45
N GLU A 262 -0.01 -2.01 -17.50
CA GLU A 262 -1.40 -1.82 -17.10
C GLU A 262 -1.53 -1.54 -15.61
N PHE A 263 -2.55 -0.77 -15.23
CA PHE A 263 -2.90 -0.44 -13.84
C PHE A 263 -4.25 -1.02 -13.42
N TYR A 264 -5.04 -1.51 -14.39
CA TYR A 264 -6.31 -2.16 -14.14
C TYR A 264 -6.11 -3.60 -13.64
N THR A 265 -7.03 -4.04 -12.80
CA THR A 265 -7.23 -5.46 -12.48
C THR A 265 -8.12 -6.11 -13.53
N ALA A 266 -8.27 -7.44 -13.48
CA ALA A 266 -9.25 -8.15 -14.31
C ALA A 266 -10.71 -7.68 -14.09
N ASN A 267 -11.03 -7.12 -12.91
CA ASN A 267 -12.34 -6.51 -12.64
C ASN A 267 -12.51 -5.15 -13.32
N GLY A 268 -11.43 -4.36 -13.42
CA GLY A 268 -11.43 -3.08 -14.11
C GLY A 268 -11.44 -3.24 -15.63
N ASN A 269 -10.58 -4.11 -16.15
CA ASN A 269 -10.49 -4.39 -17.58
C ASN A 269 -10.07 -5.84 -17.83
N LYS A 270 -10.93 -6.63 -18.47
CA LYS A 270 -10.70 -8.07 -18.68
C LYS A 270 -9.54 -8.40 -19.61
N THR A 271 -9.13 -7.46 -20.47
CA THR A 271 -8.14 -7.70 -21.53
C THR A 271 -6.81 -6.98 -21.33
N LYS A 272 -6.86 -5.84 -20.64
CA LYS A 272 -5.71 -4.97 -20.37
C LYS A 272 -5.62 -4.80 -18.87
N ASN A 273 -5.03 -5.79 -18.22
CA ASN A 273 -4.90 -5.83 -16.77
C ASN A 273 -3.51 -6.31 -16.35
N THR A 274 -3.21 -6.08 -15.08
CA THR A 274 -2.07 -6.62 -14.37
C THR A 274 -2.53 -7.54 -13.25
N ASP A 275 -1.71 -8.55 -12.96
CA ASP A 275 -1.85 -9.45 -11.80
C ASP A 275 -0.98 -8.99 -10.62
N PHE A 276 -0.40 -7.77 -10.68
CA PHE A 276 0.42 -7.23 -9.61
C PHE A 276 -0.35 -7.18 -8.29
N ASP A 277 0.20 -7.85 -7.27
CA ASP A 277 -0.37 -7.91 -5.92
C ASP A 277 0.60 -7.31 -4.91
N PHE A 278 0.31 -6.09 -4.48
CA PHE A 278 1.13 -5.36 -3.51
C PHE A 278 1.19 -6.04 -2.14
N THR A 279 0.29 -6.96 -1.81
CA THR A 279 0.31 -7.67 -0.52
C THR A 279 1.42 -8.71 -0.44
N ASN A 280 1.99 -9.12 -1.58
CA ASN A 280 3.23 -9.91 -1.60
C ASN A 280 4.43 -9.12 -1.05
N ALA A 281 4.34 -7.79 -1.01
CA ALA A 281 5.34 -6.95 -0.38
C ALA A 281 5.21 -6.90 1.15
N PHE A 282 4.18 -7.53 1.73
CA PHE A 282 4.04 -7.62 3.18
C PHE A 282 4.73 -8.86 3.74
N VAL A 283 5.20 -8.73 4.97
CA VAL A 283 5.47 -9.91 5.80
C VAL A 283 4.16 -10.66 6.01
N LYS A 284 4.14 -11.94 5.61
CA LYS A 284 2.95 -12.78 5.54
C LYS A 284 2.04 -12.70 6.78
N GLY A 285 0.77 -12.36 6.58
CA GLY A 285 -0.20 -12.26 7.68
C GLY A 285 -0.13 -10.96 8.49
N THR A 286 0.66 -9.99 8.05
CA THR A 286 0.76 -8.65 8.63
C THR A 286 0.53 -7.57 7.57
N THR A 287 0.68 -6.30 7.96
CA THR A 287 0.76 -5.14 7.06
C THR A 287 2.10 -4.41 7.19
N SER A 288 3.13 -5.11 7.68
CA SER A 288 4.52 -4.63 7.71
C SER A 288 5.21 -5.03 6.41
N TRP A 289 6.14 -4.23 5.92
CA TRP A 289 6.78 -4.44 4.62
C TRP A 289 7.98 -5.39 4.66
N ASP A 290 7.95 -6.46 3.85
CA ASP A 290 9.15 -7.22 3.52
C ASP A 290 9.98 -6.42 2.52
N THR A 291 10.98 -5.70 3.04
CA THR A 291 11.81 -4.82 2.21
C THR A 291 12.71 -5.56 1.20
N LEU A 292 12.85 -6.88 1.36
CA LEU A 292 13.63 -7.73 0.44
C LEU A 292 12.78 -8.29 -0.70
N SER A 293 11.45 -8.31 -0.54
CA SER A 293 10.50 -8.76 -1.57
C SER A 293 10.65 -7.99 -2.88
N THR A 294 10.35 -8.68 -3.99
CA THR A 294 10.36 -8.08 -5.33
C THR A 294 9.35 -6.95 -5.42
N GLU A 295 8.13 -7.18 -4.91
CA GLU A 295 7.04 -6.23 -4.95
C GLU A 295 7.35 -4.98 -4.12
N TYR A 296 7.99 -5.10 -2.94
CA TYR A 296 8.41 -3.91 -2.20
C TYR A 296 9.43 -3.10 -2.97
N LYS A 297 10.41 -3.74 -3.60
CA LYS A 297 11.44 -3.05 -4.41
C LYS A 297 10.83 -2.33 -5.62
N VAL A 298 9.83 -2.94 -6.26
CA VAL A 298 9.02 -2.31 -7.31
C VAL A 298 8.31 -1.08 -6.76
N LEU A 299 7.54 -1.23 -5.67
CA LEU A 299 6.80 -0.12 -5.05
C LEU A 299 7.75 1.04 -4.70
N ALA A 300 8.83 0.71 -4.00
CA ALA A 300 9.86 1.65 -3.58
C ALA A 300 10.54 2.38 -4.74
N GLY A 301 10.90 1.65 -5.80
CA GLY A 301 11.59 2.21 -6.97
C GLY A 301 10.69 3.17 -7.75
N ASP A 302 9.43 2.81 -7.96
CA ASP A 302 8.46 3.66 -8.64
C ASP A 302 8.15 4.93 -7.84
N ILE A 303 7.96 4.81 -6.52
CA ILE A 303 7.79 5.97 -5.63
C ILE A 303 9.01 6.89 -5.70
N ASP A 304 10.23 6.34 -5.77
CA ASP A 304 11.45 7.16 -5.89
C ASP A 304 11.54 7.87 -7.24
N LYS A 305 11.16 7.23 -8.35
CA LYS A 305 11.09 7.86 -9.68
C LYS A 305 10.13 9.05 -9.68
N VAL A 306 8.91 8.86 -9.15
CA VAL A 306 7.91 9.91 -9.06
C VAL A 306 8.33 11.01 -8.07
N SER A 307 8.99 10.66 -6.96
CA SER A 307 9.53 11.64 -6.01
C SER A 307 10.49 12.62 -6.66
N LYS A 308 11.35 12.18 -7.59
CA LYS A 308 12.28 13.06 -8.30
C LYS A 308 11.56 14.17 -9.08
N LEU A 309 10.46 13.84 -9.77
CA LEU A 309 9.65 14.82 -10.48
C LEU A 309 9.07 15.88 -9.53
N PHE A 310 8.62 15.48 -8.34
CA PHE A 310 8.12 16.42 -7.34
C PHE A 310 9.22 17.25 -6.69
N LEU A 311 10.42 16.71 -6.54
CA LEU A 311 11.59 17.45 -6.07
C LEU A 311 12.00 18.53 -7.09
N GLU A 312 11.94 18.25 -8.40
CA GLU A 312 12.16 19.27 -9.43
C GLU A 312 11.14 20.42 -9.31
N LEU A 313 9.86 20.11 -9.08
CA LEU A 313 8.85 21.13 -8.81
C LEU A 313 9.14 21.92 -7.52
N GLN A 314 9.60 21.23 -6.48
CA GLN A 314 9.93 21.84 -5.20
C GLN A 314 11.09 22.82 -5.33
N GLU A 315 12.13 22.48 -6.09
CA GLU A 315 13.27 23.35 -6.40
C GLU A 315 12.82 24.62 -7.14
N GLU A 316 11.81 24.52 -7.99
CA GLU A 316 11.18 25.66 -8.67
C GLU A 316 10.15 26.42 -7.81
N GLY A 317 9.95 26.02 -6.55
CA GLY A 317 8.99 26.62 -5.64
C GLY A 317 7.53 26.37 -6.03
N VAL A 318 7.27 25.33 -6.83
CA VAL A 318 5.93 24.92 -7.26
C VAL A 318 5.33 23.95 -6.24
N ALA A 319 4.07 24.17 -5.87
CA ALA A 319 3.28 23.21 -5.10
C ALA A 319 2.11 22.67 -5.92
N ALA A 320 1.60 21.50 -5.54
CA ALA A 320 0.50 20.83 -6.24
C ALA A 320 -0.38 20.04 -5.28
N ILE A 321 -1.62 19.77 -5.69
CA ILE A 321 -2.44 18.72 -5.09
C ILE A 321 -1.98 17.40 -5.70
N PHE A 322 -1.70 16.40 -4.87
CA PHE A 322 -1.36 15.05 -5.30
C PHE A 322 -2.40 14.07 -4.77
N ARG A 323 -3.07 13.39 -5.69
CA ARG A 323 -4.12 12.40 -5.44
C ARG A 323 -3.67 11.01 -5.90
N PRO A 324 -2.78 10.35 -5.13
CA PRO A 324 -2.32 9.01 -5.44
C PRO A 324 -3.33 7.95 -5.02
N LEU A 325 -3.22 6.75 -5.60
CA LEU A 325 -3.99 5.57 -5.19
C LEU A 325 -5.51 5.85 -5.13
N HIS A 326 -6.02 6.57 -6.14
CA HIS A 326 -7.40 7.06 -6.19
C HIS A 326 -8.42 5.94 -6.42
N GLU A 327 -9.69 6.27 -6.19
CA GLU A 327 -10.85 5.39 -6.29
C GLU A 327 -10.73 4.11 -5.43
N SER A 328 -10.16 4.28 -4.23
CA SER A 328 -9.90 3.18 -3.31
C SER A 328 -11.19 2.53 -2.80
N GLY A 329 -11.23 1.20 -2.81
CA GLY A 329 -12.41 0.38 -2.52
C GLY A 329 -13.22 -0.06 -3.75
N GLY A 330 -12.92 0.46 -4.94
CA GLY A 330 -13.59 0.12 -6.21
C GLY A 330 -13.20 -1.24 -6.82
N ASN A 331 -12.01 -1.75 -6.48
CA ASN A 331 -11.42 -3.02 -6.96
C ASN A 331 -11.00 -3.09 -8.44
N TRP A 332 -11.13 -2.00 -9.20
CA TRP A 332 -10.71 -1.96 -10.62
C TRP A 332 -9.24 -1.58 -10.81
N PHE A 333 -8.59 -0.95 -9.83
CA PHE A 333 -7.14 -0.71 -9.82
C PHE A 333 -6.42 -1.67 -8.86
N TRP A 334 -5.16 -2.01 -9.17
CA TRP A 334 -4.41 -3.03 -8.40
C TRP A 334 -4.20 -2.65 -6.94
N TRP A 335 -4.13 -1.35 -6.61
CA TRP A 335 -4.02 -0.88 -5.22
C TRP A 335 -5.32 -1.05 -4.42
N SER A 336 -6.44 -1.35 -5.08
CA SER A 336 -7.77 -1.40 -4.49
C SER A 336 -8.32 -2.84 -4.32
N THR A 337 -7.50 -3.88 -4.45
CA THR A 337 -7.95 -5.29 -4.48
C THR A 337 -8.12 -5.96 -3.12
N HIS A 338 -7.64 -5.34 -2.04
CA HIS A 338 -7.47 -5.95 -0.73
C HIS A 338 -8.23 -5.21 0.38
N THR A 339 -7.93 -5.48 1.66
CA THR A 339 -8.64 -4.79 2.76
C THR A 339 -8.23 -3.32 2.89
N GLY A 340 -9.12 -2.48 3.44
CA GLY A 340 -8.81 -1.08 3.71
C GLY A 340 -7.58 -0.87 4.61
N LYS A 341 -7.30 -1.82 5.52
CA LYS A 341 -6.07 -1.80 6.34
C LYS A 341 -4.79 -2.01 5.50
N GLN A 342 -4.85 -2.90 4.51
CA GLN A 342 -3.71 -3.14 3.60
C GLN A 342 -3.50 -1.95 2.66
N PHE A 343 -4.58 -1.36 2.14
CA PHE A 343 -4.52 -0.12 1.38
C PHE A 343 -3.92 1.02 2.21
N ALA A 344 -4.37 1.20 3.45
CA ALA A 344 -3.85 2.24 4.34
C ALA A 344 -2.33 2.11 4.54
N ALA A 345 -1.82 0.88 4.68
CA ALA A 345 -0.38 0.63 4.74
C ALA A 345 0.33 1.06 3.45
N LEU A 346 -0.20 0.74 2.27
CA LEU A 346 0.35 1.15 0.97
C LEU A 346 0.40 2.68 0.81
N TYR A 347 -0.67 3.37 1.17
CA TYR A 347 -0.70 4.84 1.14
C TYR A 347 0.32 5.44 2.10
N GLN A 348 0.45 4.88 3.32
CA GLN A 348 1.46 5.31 4.28
C GLN A 348 2.88 5.08 3.77
N LEU A 349 3.19 3.94 3.13
CA LEU A 349 4.49 3.71 2.50
C LEU A 349 4.83 4.80 1.48
N LEU A 350 3.87 5.11 0.61
CA LEU A 350 4.02 6.11 -0.43
C LEU A 350 4.25 7.50 0.20
N TYR A 351 3.40 7.92 1.15
CA TYR A 351 3.56 9.18 1.86
C TYR A 351 4.91 9.27 2.56
N GLU A 352 5.23 8.30 3.42
CA GLU A 352 6.44 8.35 4.23
C GLU A 352 7.66 8.40 3.30
N ARG A 353 7.70 7.56 2.26
CA ARG A 353 8.88 7.47 1.39
C ARG A 353 9.10 8.76 0.63
N MET A 354 8.03 9.37 0.13
CA MET A 354 8.14 10.67 -0.53
C MET A 354 8.55 11.77 0.45
N VAL A 355 7.88 11.87 1.61
CA VAL A 355 8.04 12.99 2.53
C VAL A 355 9.31 12.86 3.38
N PHE A 356 9.46 11.77 4.12
CA PHE A 356 10.56 11.63 5.08
C PHE A 356 11.84 11.03 4.51
N LYS A 357 11.76 10.14 3.50
CA LYS A 357 12.98 9.59 2.87
C LYS A 357 13.50 10.50 1.76
N ASN A 358 12.62 10.90 0.85
CA ASN A 358 13.01 11.63 -0.36
C ASN A 358 12.94 13.15 -0.20
N GLY A 359 12.26 13.67 0.83
CA GLY A 359 12.22 15.11 1.13
C GLY A 359 11.20 15.91 0.30
N VAL A 360 10.17 15.26 -0.23
CA VAL A 360 9.07 15.89 -0.98
C VAL A 360 8.12 16.59 0.00
N ASN A 361 8.15 17.92 0.03
CA ASN A 361 7.44 18.77 0.98
C ASN A 361 6.54 19.83 0.30
N ASN A 362 6.33 19.73 -1.02
CA ASN A 362 5.55 20.69 -1.82
C ASN A 362 4.15 20.21 -2.22
N LEU A 363 3.64 19.14 -1.60
CA LEU A 363 2.37 18.52 -1.98
C LEU A 363 1.27 18.72 -0.94
N ILE A 364 0.04 18.84 -1.44
CA ILE A 364 -1.21 18.68 -0.68
C ILE A 364 -1.76 17.30 -0.99
N TRP A 365 -1.93 16.47 0.04
CA TRP A 365 -2.27 15.06 -0.11
C TRP A 365 -3.79 14.85 -0.17
N ASP A 366 -4.27 14.26 -1.25
CA ASP A 366 -5.69 14.02 -1.48
C ASP A 366 -6.00 12.51 -1.36
N PHE A 367 -6.83 12.14 -0.39
CA PHE A 367 -7.32 10.77 -0.21
C PHE A 367 -8.69 10.61 -0.90
N ASN A 368 -8.73 9.71 -1.88
CA ASN A 368 -9.89 9.48 -2.72
C ASN A 368 -10.43 8.04 -2.57
N PRO A 369 -11.37 7.80 -1.65
CA PRO A 369 -12.18 6.59 -1.63
C PRO A 369 -13.24 6.60 -2.74
N GLN A 370 -13.65 5.41 -3.20
CA GLN A 370 -14.74 5.24 -4.18
C GLN A 370 -16.00 6.02 -3.77
N ASP A 371 -16.37 5.91 -2.50
CA ASP A 371 -17.50 6.62 -1.89
C ASP A 371 -17.35 6.63 -0.36
N ALA A 372 -18.27 7.29 0.33
CA ALA A 372 -18.21 7.45 1.78
C ALA A 372 -18.35 6.12 2.56
N SER A 373 -18.87 5.04 1.96
CA SER A 373 -18.86 3.71 2.57
C SER A 373 -17.45 3.13 2.72
N LYS A 374 -16.49 3.62 1.91
CA LYS A 374 -15.08 3.21 1.94
C LYS A 374 -14.22 4.10 2.82
N ILE A 375 -14.80 4.96 3.67
CA ILE A 375 -14.02 5.82 4.57
C ILE A 375 -13.07 5.03 5.50
N THR A 376 -13.40 3.77 5.81
CA THR A 376 -12.55 2.86 6.60
C THR A 376 -11.23 2.48 5.93
N TRP A 377 -11.07 2.82 4.65
CA TRP A 377 -9.81 2.70 3.89
C TRP A 377 -8.88 3.90 4.12
N THR A 378 -9.24 4.83 4.99
CA THR A 378 -8.41 6.00 5.30
C THR A 378 -6.97 5.59 5.66
N PRO A 379 -5.95 6.31 5.15
CA PRO A 379 -4.56 6.12 5.56
C PRO A 379 -4.29 6.65 6.99
N GLY A 380 -5.31 7.19 7.67
CA GLY A 380 -5.20 7.87 8.95
C GLY A 380 -5.09 9.39 8.76
N GLU A 381 -5.69 10.16 9.66
CA GLU A 381 -5.88 11.62 9.53
C GLU A 381 -4.60 12.44 9.36
N ASN A 382 -3.44 11.87 9.66
CA ASN A 382 -2.14 12.53 9.57
C ASN A 382 -1.47 12.36 8.21
N TYR A 383 -2.04 11.57 7.30
CA TYR A 383 -1.41 11.22 6.01
C TYR A 383 -2.09 11.88 4.81
N TYR A 384 -3.19 12.63 5.01
CA TYR A 384 -3.89 13.33 3.94
C TYR A 384 -4.45 14.68 4.40
N ASP A 385 -4.54 15.62 3.48
CA ASP A 385 -5.00 17.00 3.66
C ASP A 385 -6.46 17.19 3.25
N VAL A 386 -6.86 16.50 2.18
CA VAL A 386 -8.16 16.60 1.52
C VAL A 386 -8.77 15.20 1.38
N ILE A 387 -10.09 15.10 1.54
CA ILE A 387 -10.85 13.93 1.11
C ILE A 387 -11.63 14.27 -0.15
N SER A 388 -11.67 13.36 -1.11
CA SER A 388 -12.33 13.60 -2.39
C SER A 388 -13.14 12.41 -2.85
N VAL A 389 -13.94 12.61 -3.89
CA VAL A 389 -14.73 11.56 -4.54
C VAL A 389 -14.83 11.82 -6.04
N ASP A 390 -14.94 10.74 -6.80
CA ASP A 390 -15.07 10.76 -8.26
C ASP A 390 -16.50 10.36 -8.63
N ILE A 391 -17.26 11.27 -9.26
CA ILE A 391 -18.69 11.05 -9.57
C ILE A 391 -18.98 11.33 -11.05
N TYR A 392 -19.23 10.25 -11.79
CA TYR A 392 -19.55 10.29 -13.21
C TYR A 392 -21.06 10.23 -13.47
N ASN A 393 -21.70 11.38 -13.38
CA ASN A 393 -23.12 11.53 -13.75
C ASN A 393 -23.34 11.35 -15.27
N LYS A 394 -24.58 11.06 -15.66
CA LYS A 394 -24.95 11.00 -17.08
C LYS A 394 -24.75 12.37 -17.73
N ALA A 395 -24.43 12.41 -19.02
CA ALA A 395 -24.26 13.68 -19.73
C ALA A 395 -25.47 14.61 -19.55
N ASN A 396 -25.21 15.90 -19.27
CA ASN A 396 -26.15 16.95 -18.91
C ASN A 396 -26.93 16.75 -17.59
N ASP A 397 -26.50 15.83 -16.72
CA ASP A 397 -26.99 15.72 -15.35
C ASP A 397 -26.12 16.56 -14.39
N HIS A 398 -26.62 17.75 -14.06
CA HIS A 398 -25.91 18.79 -13.31
C HIS A 398 -26.24 18.81 -11.81
N GLN A 399 -26.64 17.67 -11.25
CA GLN A 399 -26.94 17.55 -9.83
C GLN A 399 -25.76 18.00 -8.96
N SER A 400 -26.09 18.58 -7.81
CA SER A 400 -25.13 19.05 -6.78
C SER A 400 -24.30 17.93 -6.17
N ASN A 401 -24.72 16.68 -6.33
CA ASN A 401 -24.19 15.51 -5.65
C ASN A 401 -24.20 15.66 -4.11
N ALA A 402 -25.16 16.42 -3.58
CA ALA A 402 -25.20 16.76 -2.16
C ALA A 402 -25.27 15.57 -1.21
N SER A 403 -25.96 14.49 -1.60
CA SER A 403 -25.99 13.27 -0.79
C SER A 403 -24.57 12.75 -0.53
N ALA A 404 -23.71 12.66 -1.54
CA ALA A 404 -22.33 12.23 -1.38
C ALA A 404 -21.52 13.17 -0.46
N PHE A 405 -21.64 14.49 -0.65
CA PHE A 405 -20.97 15.48 0.20
C PHE A 405 -21.34 15.33 1.67
N ILE A 406 -22.65 15.18 1.94
CA ILE A 406 -23.19 15.04 3.29
C ILE A 406 -22.76 13.71 3.91
N ASP A 407 -22.79 12.64 3.13
CA ASP A 407 -22.32 11.32 3.55
C ASP A 407 -20.85 11.34 4.00
N PHE A 408 -19.98 12.01 3.24
CA PHE A 408 -18.59 12.24 3.66
C PHE A 408 -18.51 13.10 4.92
N THR A 409 -19.26 14.20 4.99
CA THR A 409 -19.30 15.06 6.18
C THR A 409 -19.73 14.29 7.43
N ASN A 410 -20.65 13.32 7.28
CA ASN A 410 -21.16 12.49 8.35
C ASN A 410 -20.18 11.38 8.77
N LYS A 411 -19.54 10.71 7.80
CA LYS A 411 -18.70 9.53 8.05
C LYS A 411 -17.22 9.84 8.26
N ALA A 412 -16.69 10.84 7.57
CA ALA A 412 -15.29 11.28 7.66
C ALA A 412 -15.09 12.38 8.73
N GLY A 413 -16.15 13.07 9.11
CA GLY A 413 -16.09 14.23 10.01
C GLY A 413 -15.91 15.56 9.26
N THR A 414 -15.58 16.61 10.00
CA THR A 414 -15.57 17.99 9.48
C THR A 414 -14.21 18.69 9.59
N ASN A 415 -13.15 17.92 9.82
CA ASN A 415 -11.77 18.40 9.99
C ASN A 415 -10.95 18.40 8.68
N LYS A 416 -11.54 17.97 7.56
CA LYS A 416 -10.90 17.90 6.24
C LYS A 416 -11.73 18.65 5.19
N VAL A 417 -11.03 19.23 4.23
CA VAL A 417 -11.64 19.79 3.01
C VAL A 417 -12.23 18.62 2.20
N ILE A 418 -13.39 18.84 1.56
CA ILE A 418 -14.06 17.84 0.72
C ILE A 418 -14.12 18.34 -0.73
N SER A 419 -13.77 17.51 -1.71
CA SER A 419 -13.79 17.87 -3.14
C SER A 419 -14.40 16.82 -4.06
N LEU A 420 -14.82 17.28 -5.25
CA LEU A 420 -15.23 16.44 -6.37
C LEU A 420 -14.02 16.33 -7.31
N SER A 421 -13.15 15.36 -7.08
CA SER A 421 -11.83 15.30 -7.71
C SER A 421 -11.85 14.82 -9.15
N GLU A 422 -12.85 14.04 -9.53
CA GLU A 422 -13.21 13.78 -10.92
C GLU A 422 -14.73 13.84 -11.09
N ASN A 423 -15.17 14.27 -12.27
CA ASN A 423 -16.56 14.18 -12.65
C ASN A 423 -16.75 14.04 -14.16
N GLY A 424 -17.98 13.64 -14.54
CA GLY A 424 -18.46 13.82 -15.91
C GLY A 424 -18.88 15.27 -16.14
N PRO A 425 -20.19 15.56 -16.28
CA PRO A 425 -20.65 16.94 -16.29
C PRO A 425 -20.39 17.62 -14.94
N ILE A 426 -20.13 18.93 -14.96
CA ILE A 426 -19.99 19.72 -13.73
C ILE A 426 -21.35 19.95 -13.08
N PRO A 427 -21.43 20.01 -11.74
CA PRO A 427 -22.66 20.43 -11.06
C PRO A 427 -23.03 21.88 -11.37
N ASP A 428 -24.31 22.20 -11.31
CA ASP A 428 -24.77 23.59 -11.32
C ASP A 428 -24.42 24.28 -10.00
N VAL A 429 -23.80 25.47 -10.07
CA VAL A 429 -23.34 26.20 -8.89
C VAL A 429 -24.49 26.57 -7.96
N LYS A 430 -25.67 26.93 -8.47
CA LYS A 430 -26.82 27.24 -7.63
C LYS A 430 -27.25 25.99 -6.86
N GLY A 431 -27.27 24.84 -7.54
CA GLY A 431 -27.52 23.54 -6.89
C GLY A 431 -26.53 23.21 -5.77
N ILE A 432 -25.22 23.37 -6.01
CA ILE A 432 -24.17 23.14 -4.99
C ILE A 432 -24.47 23.88 -3.67
N TYR A 433 -24.84 25.16 -3.75
CA TYR A 433 -25.03 26.00 -2.56
C TYR A 433 -26.43 25.89 -1.96
N ASP A 434 -27.47 25.77 -2.78
CA ASP A 434 -28.83 25.55 -2.27
C ASP A 434 -28.92 24.23 -1.50
N ASP A 435 -28.10 23.25 -1.88
CA ASP A 435 -28.15 21.89 -1.34
C ASP A 435 -27.13 21.69 -0.20
N ASN A 436 -26.39 22.75 0.16
CA ASN A 436 -25.34 22.73 1.17
C ASN A 436 -24.23 21.71 0.88
N ALA A 437 -23.83 21.57 -0.38
CA ALA A 437 -22.75 20.72 -0.82
C ALA A 437 -21.59 21.51 -1.46
N PRO A 438 -20.99 22.49 -0.75
CA PRO A 438 -19.96 23.38 -1.30
C PRO A 438 -18.63 22.65 -1.51
N TRP A 439 -18.55 21.82 -2.56
CA TRP A 439 -17.33 21.17 -3.00
C TRP A 439 -16.18 22.17 -3.14
N SER A 440 -14.99 21.82 -2.64
CA SER A 440 -13.80 22.68 -2.72
C SER A 440 -13.43 22.99 -4.17
N TRP A 441 -13.45 21.96 -5.01
CA TRP A 441 -13.31 22.06 -6.46
C TRP A 441 -14.13 20.98 -7.15
N TRP A 442 -14.33 21.17 -8.45
CA TRP A 442 -14.71 20.12 -9.39
C TRP A 442 -13.62 19.98 -10.46
N MET A 443 -13.55 18.84 -11.12
CA MET A 443 -12.61 18.62 -12.22
C MET A 443 -13.22 17.60 -13.20
N PRO A 444 -13.95 18.05 -14.25
CA PRO A 444 -14.34 17.14 -15.30
C PRO A 444 -13.11 16.48 -15.90
N TRP A 445 -13.26 15.22 -16.30
CA TRP A 445 -12.20 14.50 -17.00
C TRP A 445 -11.89 15.16 -18.36
N TYR A 446 -10.86 14.67 -19.06
CA TYR A 446 -10.37 15.34 -20.26
C TYR A 446 -11.36 15.30 -21.44
N GLU A 447 -11.35 16.31 -22.29
CA GLU A 447 -12.08 16.34 -23.57
C GLU A 447 -11.36 15.51 -24.64
N SER A 448 -10.03 15.55 -24.62
CA SER A 448 -9.08 14.90 -25.52
C SER A 448 -9.16 13.37 -25.48
N TRP A 449 -8.40 12.70 -26.34
CA TRP A 449 -8.47 11.22 -26.51
C TRP A 449 -9.88 10.65 -26.73
N SER A 450 -10.78 11.45 -27.30
CA SER A 450 -12.21 11.12 -27.47
C SER A 450 -12.99 10.96 -26.16
N GLY A 451 -12.52 11.54 -25.06
CA GLY A 451 -13.20 11.52 -23.76
C GLY A 451 -14.51 12.32 -23.77
N GLY A 452 -14.50 13.51 -24.37
CA GLY A 452 -15.72 14.33 -24.54
C GLY A 452 -16.36 14.80 -23.22
N TYR A 453 -15.63 14.75 -22.10
CA TYR A 453 -16.18 14.99 -20.77
C TYR A 453 -16.53 16.46 -20.51
N VAL A 454 -15.78 17.42 -21.08
CA VAL A 454 -16.15 18.85 -21.02
C VAL A 454 -17.46 19.08 -21.78
N SER A 455 -17.62 18.40 -22.92
CA SER A 455 -18.82 18.42 -23.75
C SER A 455 -20.04 17.70 -23.15
N GLN A 456 -19.88 16.95 -22.06
CA GLN A 456 -21.01 16.40 -21.30
C GLN A 456 -21.77 17.49 -20.54
N THR A 457 -21.18 18.68 -20.39
CA THR A 457 -21.84 19.83 -19.76
C THR A 457 -22.38 20.80 -20.80
N ALA A 458 -23.64 21.19 -20.68
CA ALA A 458 -24.23 22.23 -21.52
C ALA A 458 -23.45 23.56 -21.39
N ASN A 459 -23.14 24.21 -22.51
CA ASN A 459 -22.43 25.50 -22.52
C ASN A 459 -23.11 26.57 -21.65
N SER A 460 -24.44 26.56 -21.56
CA SER A 460 -25.19 27.48 -20.68
C SER A 460 -24.86 27.29 -19.21
N VAL A 461 -24.57 26.06 -18.76
CA VAL A 461 -24.17 25.77 -17.38
C VAL A 461 -22.73 26.22 -17.14
N TRP A 462 -21.80 25.97 -18.07
CA TRP A 462 -20.44 26.52 -18.02
C TRP A 462 -20.45 28.04 -17.87
N GLN A 463 -21.21 28.74 -18.72
CA GLN A 463 -21.33 30.19 -18.71
C GLN A 463 -21.96 30.72 -17.41
N SER A 464 -23.04 30.08 -16.95
CA SER A 464 -23.72 30.42 -15.69
C SER A 464 -22.78 30.25 -14.50
N ASN A 465 -22.13 29.10 -14.38
CA ASN A 465 -21.17 28.82 -13.30
C ASN A 465 -20.01 29.82 -13.31
N PHE A 466 -19.43 30.14 -14.47
CA PHE A 466 -18.28 31.06 -14.55
C PHE A 466 -18.64 32.54 -14.36
N ALA A 467 -19.91 32.90 -14.56
CA ALA A 467 -20.44 34.21 -14.23
C ALA A 467 -20.70 34.36 -12.71
N ASP A 468 -20.99 33.26 -12.00
CA ASP A 468 -21.26 33.29 -10.57
C ASP A 468 -20.01 33.69 -9.77
N GLU A 469 -20.21 34.57 -8.79
CA GLU A 469 -19.13 35.06 -7.93
C GLU A 469 -18.56 33.96 -7.02
N ARG A 470 -19.31 32.88 -6.80
CA ARG A 470 -18.92 31.75 -5.97
C ARG A 470 -17.93 30.81 -6.66
N ILE A 471 -17.75 30.91 -7.97
CA ILE A 471 -16.79 30.11 -8.71
C ILE A 471 -15.47 30.85 -8.87
N ILE A 472 -14.36 30.19 -8.52
CA ILE A 472 -13.01 30.71 -8.73
C ILE A 472 -12.48 30.17 -10.05
N THR A 473 -12.34 31.06 -11.02
CA THR A 473 -11.67 30.85 -12.32
C THR A 473 -10.25 31.42 -12.28
N LEU A 474 -9.41 31.12 -13.28
CA LEU A 474 -8.00 31.55 -13.27
C LEU A 474 -7.83 33.07 -13.11
N ASP A 475 -8.69 33.87 -13.75
CA ASP A 475 -8.69 35.33 -13.65
C ASP A 475 -9.05 35.87 -12.27
N LYS A 476 -9.64 35.03 -11.41
CA LYS A 476 -9.96 35.35 -10.01
C LYS A 476 -8.89 34.87 -9.02
N MET A 477 -7.87 34.16 -9.51
CA MET A 477 -6.77 33.71 -8.65
C MET A 477 -5.90 34.90 -8.22
N PRO A 478 -5.46 34.95 -6.95
CA PRO A 478 -4.66 36.06 -6.45
C PRO A 478 -3.23 36.08 -7.01
N GLY A 479 -2.75 34.95 -7.55
CA GLY A 479 -1.34 34.71 -7.85
C GLY A 479 -0.54 34.39 -6.58
N TRP A 480 0.30 33.35 -6.64
CA TRP A 480 0.96 32.81 -5.43
C TRP A 480 1.95 33.76 -4.78
N ASP A 481 2.56 34.66 -5.54
CA ASP A 481 3.46 35.70 -5.01
C ASP A 481 2.69 36.79 -4.24
N SER A 482 1.45 37.07 -4.63
CA SER A 482 0.60 38.10 -4.01
C SER A 482 -0.33 37.53 -2.93
N TYR A 483 -0.49 36.21 -2.87
CA TYR A 483 -1.28 35.55 -1.85
C TYR A 483 -0.59 35.60 -0.48
N ASN A 484 -1.27 36.21 0.48
CA ASN A 484 -0.88 36.23 1.88
C ASN A 484 -1.74 35.25 2.66
N GLU A 485 -1.10 34.36 3.43
CA GLU A 485 -1.81 33.38 4.27
C GLU A 485 -2.71 34.09 5.27
N ALA A 486 -3.97 33.66 5.36
CA ALA A 486 -4.94 34.18 6.32
C ALA A 486 -4.95 33.32 7.59
N ASN A 487 -5.06 33.98 8.76
CA ASN A 487 -5.15 33.33 10.08
C ASN A 487 -6.58 32.83 10.41
N ALA A 488 -7.36 32.38 9.43
CA ALA A 488 -8.70 31.83 9.70
C ALA A 488 -8.60 30.35 10.10
N GLY A 489 -8.16 30.06 11.31
CA GLY A 489 -8.04 28.68 11.82
C GLY A 489 -7.28 28.66 13.14
N THR A 490 -7.97 28.38 14.25
CA THR A 490 -7.41 28.41 15.61
C THR A 490 -6.84 27.07 16.06
N LYS A 491 -6.94 26.02 15.24
CA LYS A 491 -6.47 24.66 15.57
C LYS A 491 -5.17 24.32 14.84
N THR A 492 -4.21 23.82 15.60
CA THR A 492 -3.01 23.17 15.09
C THR A 492 -3.39 21.86 14.42
N CYS A 493 -2.96 21.66 13.17
CA CYS A 493 -3.17 20.42 12.46
C CYS A 493 -2.41 19.27 13.12
N PRO A 494 -2.96 18.05 13.12
CA PRO A 494 -2.13 16.90 13.39
C PRO A 494 -1.18 16.73 12.19
N THR A 495 0.12 16.73 12.47
CA THR A 495 1.12 16.47 11.45
C THR A 495 1.49 14.99 11.48
N SER A 496 1.82 14.45 10.32
CA SER A 496 2.56 13.20 10.28
C SER A 496 3.88 13.39 11.04
N LYS A 497 4.33 12.32 11.68
CA LYS A 497 5.71 12.22 12.18
C LYS A 497 6.32 11.04 11.47
N ALA A 498 7.60 11.14 11.16
CA ALA A 498 8.35 9.97 10.74
C ALA A 498 8.16 8.91 11.82
N SER A 499 7.37 7.89 11.50
CA SER A 499 7.57 6.59 12.12
C SER A 499 8.99 6.20 11.68
N ALA A 500 9.82 5.67 12.57
CA ALA A 500 11.20 5.31 12.23
C ALA A 500 11.29 4.14 11.21
N SER A 501 10.27 3.92 10.39
CA SER A 501 10.02 2.70 9.64
C SER A 501 9.83 2.93 8.15
N PHE A 502 10.90 3.40 7.48
CA PHE A 502 11.22 2.82 6.17
C PHE A 502 11.63 1.36 6.27
N GLY A 503 11.93 0.90 7.49
CA GLY A 503 12.08 -0.50 7.84
C GLY A 503 10.93 -0.95 8.72
N ALA A 504 10.12 -1.88 8.22
CA ALA A 504 9.60 -2.94 9.07
C ALA A 504 9.84 -4.29 8.39
N ASP A 505 11.11 -4.62 8.16
CA ASP A 505 11.50 -6.03 8.19
C ASP A 505 11.16 -6.57 9.59
N THR A 506 10.16 -7.44 9.70
CA THR A 506 9.84 -8.04 10.99
C THR A 506 10.49 -9.39 11.18
N SER A 507 11.42 -9.82 10.31
CA SER A 507 12.18 -11.08 10.37
C SER A 507 11.39 -12.38 10.54
N LYS A 508 10.07 -12.29 10.74
CA LYS A 508 9.11 -13.32 11.18
C LYS A 508 7.71 -12.78 10.91
N ALA A 509 6.86 -13.60 10.31
CA ALA A 509 5.47 -13.70 10.76
C ALA A 509 5.00 -15.16 10.66
N ASN A 510 5.84 -16.04 11.20
CA ASN A 510 5.52 -17.36 11.74
C ASN A 510 6.76 -17.77 12.56
N GLN A 511 6.65 -18.64 13.57
CA GLN A 511 7.82 -19.11 14.34
C GLN A 511 8.87 -19.90 13.50
N GLU A 512 8.69 -20.01 12.17
CA GLU A 512 9.51 -20.81 11.26
C GLU A 512 10.53 -20.05 10.41
N TYR A 513 10.47 -18.72 10.32
CA TYR A 513 11.48 -17.93 9.62
C TYR A 513 11.88 -16.79 10.52
N VAL A 514 13.12 -16.82 10.98
CA VAL A 514 13.79 -15.80 11.79
C VAL A 514 14.82 -15.19 10.85
N ASP A 515 15.01 -13.87 10.89
CA ASP A 515 16.14 -13.19 10.25
C ASP A 515 17.37 -13.52 11.09
N LEU A 516 18.30 -14.19 10.43
CA LEU A 516 19.44 -14.81 11.05
C LEU A 516 20.69 -14.36 10.35
N ILE A 517 21.69 -14.06 11.16
CA ILE A 517 23.02 -13.76 10.66
C ILE A 517 23.85 -15.05 10.66
N MET A 518 24.71 -15.20 9.67
CA MET A 518 25.67 -16.30 9.65
C MET A 518 26.85 -15.95 10.56
N GLY A 519 27.03 -16.70 11.65
CA GLY A 519 28.22 -16.66 12.48
C GLY A 519 29.28 -17.65 12.02
N VAL A 520 30.50 -17.19 11.78
CA VAL A 520 31.66 -18.03 11.47
C VAL A 520 32.72 -17.85 12.55
N THR A 521 33.05 -18.92 13.27
CA THR A 521 34.08 -18.90 14.31
C THR A 521 35.43 -19.36 13.77
N PHE A 522 36.40 -18.46 13.81
CA PHE A 522 37.78 -18.70 13.40
C PHE A 522 38.67 -18.98 14.59
N LYS A 523 39.66 -19.86 14.40
CA LYS A 523 40.71 -20.14 15.37
C LYS A 523 42.06 -20.05 14.69
N ALA A 524 42.90 -19.14 15.17
CA ALA A 524 44.28 -18.98 14.74
C ALA A 524 44.40 -18.85 13.21
N LEU A 525 43.83 -17.76 12.67
CA LEU A 525 44.12 -17.36 11.29
C LEU A 525 45.63 -17.19 11.11
N ASN A 526 46.15 -17.58 9.96
CA ASN A 526 47.55 -17.34 9.57
C ASN A 526 47.57 -16.39 8.36
N ASP A 527 48.74 -16.23 7.73
CA ASP A 527 48.92 -15.36 6.56
C ASP A 527 48.03 -15.76 5.36
N SER A 528 47.53 -17.01 5.33
CA SER A 528 46.63 -17.49 4.27
C SER A 528 45.15 -17.19 4.53
N GLY A 529 44.79 -16.69 5.72
CA GLY A 529 43.42 -16.34 6.07
C GLY A 529 42.43 -17.51 5.99
N ALA A 530 41.16 -17.20 5.73
CA ALA A 530 40.10 -18.17 5.49
C ALA A 530 39.11 -17.68 4.44
N ASN A 531 38.74 -18.57 3.52
CA ASN A 531 37.79 -18.27 2.45
C ASN A 531 36.40 -18.81 2.78
N ILE A 532 35.39 -18.00 2.51
CA ILE A 532 33.96 -18.27 2.64
C ILE A 532 33.36 -18.24 1.24
N GLU A 533 33.00 -19.40 0.70
CA GLU A 533 32.53 -19.53 -0.67
C GLU A 533 31.00 -19.73 -0.74
N LEU A 534 30.34 -18.91 -1.56
CA LEU A 534 28.91 -18.97 -1.86
C LEU A 534 28.72 -19.43 -3.30
N GLN A 535 28.27 -20.68 -3.47
CA GLN A 535 28.19 -21.37 -4.76
C GLN A 535 26.88 -21.13 -5.54
N LYS A 536 26.01 -20.24 -5.06
CA LYS A 536 24.78 -19.85 -5.74
C LYS A 536 24.79 -18.34 -5.92
N VAL A 537 25.16 -17.92 -7.12
CA VAL A 537 25.24 -16.51 -7.48
C VAL A 537 24.16 -16.23 -8.52
N PRO A 538 23.25 -15.27 -8.31
CA PRO A 538 22.35 -14.84 -9.37
C PRO A 538 23.15 -14.19 -10.50
N ASN A 539 22.60 -14.12 -11.71
CA ASN A 539 23.15 -13.25 -12.75
C ASN A 539 23.21 -11.82 -12.18
N LEU A 540 24.34 -11.14 -12.22
CA LEU A 540 24.56 -9.79 -11.68
C LEU A 540 24.69 -8.72 -12.77
N THR A 541 24.32 -8.99 -14.03
CA THR A 541 24.41 -8.02 -15.13
C THR A 541 23.81 -6.66 -14.73
N GLY A 542 24.58 -5.60 -14.97
CA GLY A 542 24.20 -4.22 -14.65
C GLY A 542 24.52 -3.76 -13.22
N ALA A 543 24.97 -4.66 -12.34
CA ALA A 543 25.46 -4.29 -11.02
C ALA A 543 26.86 -3.65 -11.12
N LYS A 544 27.15 -2.68 -10.24
CA LYS A 544 28.49 -2.08 -10.10
C LYS A 544 29.14 -2.42 -8.77
N THR A 545 28.36 -2.62 -7.72
CA THR A 545 28.88 -2.94 -6.40
C THR A 545 28.11 -4.06 -5.72
N ILE A 546 28.78 -4.78 -4.81
CA ILE A 546 28.16 -5.71 -3.86
C ILE A 546 28.43 -5.19 -2.46
N ALA A 547 27.38 -5.09 -1.65
CA ALA A 547 27.46 -4.77 -0.23
C ALA A 547 27.18 -6.01 0.63
N VAL A 548 27.83 -6.11 1.80
CA VAL A 548 27.57 -7.13 2.83
C VAL A 548 27.80 -6.53 4.22
N ASP A 549 26.92 -6.84 5.15
CA ASP A 549 27.06 -6.42 6.55
C ASP A 549 27.95 -7.40 7.30
N ILE A 550 28.99 -6.89 7.96
CA ILE A 550 29.97 -7.70 8.68
C ILE A 550 30.23 -7.12 10.07
N ALA A 551 30.22 -7.98 11.10
CA ALA A 551 30.64 -7.63 12.45
C ALA A 551 31.79 -8.53 12.93
N ASN A 552 32.84 -7.92 13.45
CA ASN A 552 33.96 -8.61 14.08
C ASN A 552 33.70 -8.72 15.59
N LEU A 553 33.35 -9.92 16.05
CA LEU A 553 33.14 -10.25 17.47
C LEU A 553 34.33 -11.02 18.06
N GLY A 554 35.45 -11.07 17.36
CA GLY A 554 36.70 -11.66 17.81
C GLY A 554 37.72 -10.62 18.24
N GLU A 555 38.89 -11.10 18.64
CA GLU A 555 40.01 -10.27 19.04
C GLU A 555 41.31 -10.79 18.40
N GLY A 556 42.24 -9.87 18.13
CA GLY A 556 43.57 -10.16 17.60
C GLY A 556 43.72 -9.90 16.10
N GLY A 557 44.88 -10.28 15.54
CA GLY A 557 45.24 -9.95 14.16
C GLY A 557 46.22 -8.78 14.04
N ALA A 558 46.62 -8.44 12.81
CA ALA A 558 47.44 -7.24 12.58
C ALA A 558 46.55 -5.99 12.74
N ASP A 559 47.05 -4.95 13.40
CA ASP A 559 46.37 -3.67 13.63
C ASP A 559 45.01 -3.73 14.36
N GLY A 560 44.71 -4.86 15.04
CA GLY A 560 43.52 -5.02 15.90
C GLY A 560 42.21 -5.13 15.12
N GLY A 561 42.19 -5.97 14.08
CA GLY A 561 40.99 -6.24 13.30
C GLY A 561 41.18 -7.33 12.24
N ILE A 562 40.18 -7.45 11.38
CA ILE A 562 40.17 -8.35 10.22
C ILE A 562 40.05 -7.54 8.94
N TRP A 563 40.63 -8.08 7.86
CA TRP A 563 40.40 -7.60 6.51
C TRP A 563 39.47 -8.56 5.78
N VAL A 564 38.49 -8.03 5.06
CA VAL A 564 37.59 -8.81 4.20
C VAL A 564 37.71 -8.36 2.76
N GLY A 565 38.09 -9.27 1.88
CA GLY A 565 38.09 -9.07 0.42
C GLY A 565 36.99 -9.86 -0.27
N LEU A 566 36.75 -9.54 -1.55
CA LEU A 566 35.78 -10.23 -2.40
C LEU A 566 36.45 -10.77 -3.66
N ALA A 567 36.20 -12.05 -3.95
CA ALA A 567 36.67 -12.71 -5.17
C ALA A 567 35.56 -13.49 -5.86
N PHE A 568 35.74 -13.77 -7.14
CA PHE A 568 34.80 -14.47 -7.99
C PHE A 568 35.44 -15.68 -8.65
N VAL A 569 34.62 -16.68 -8.93
CA VAL A 569 34.96 -17.82 -9.79
C VAL A 569 33.98 -17.84 -10.95
N ARG A 570 34.49 -17.95 -12.19
CA ARG A 570 33.67 -18.04 -13.41
C ARG A 570 33.53 -19.47 -13.91
N ASN A 571 32.53 -19.70 -14.75
CA ASN A 571 32.33 -20.97 -15.43
C ASN A 571 33.03 -20.96 -16.81
N GLY A 572 34.24 -21.56 -16.87
CA GLY A 572 34.93 -21.94 -18.11
C GLY A 572 35.67 -20.85 -18.88
N MET A 573 37.01 -20.97 -18.94
CA MET A 573 37.81 -20.61 -20.11
C MET A 573 38.48 -21.89 -20.66
N GLU A 574 38.99 -21.84 -21.90
CA GLU A 574 39.50 -22.94 -22.74
C GLU A 574 40.51 -23.93 -22.10
N ASP A 575 40.96 -23.70 -20.86
CA ASP A 575 42.01 -24.48 -20.20
C ASP A 575 41.54 -25.34 -19.01
N ASP A 576 40.23 -25.48 -18.75
CA ASP A 576 39.67 -26.24 -17.61
C ASP A 576 40.25 -25.82 -16.22
N GLY A 577 40.84 -24.62 -16.13
CA GLY A 577 41.44 -24.05 -14.93
C GLY A 577 40.51 -23.10 -14.19
N TRP A 578 40.58 -23.10 -12.86
CA TRP A 578 39.92 -22.12 -12.00
C TRP A 578 40.66 -20.78 -12.12
N THR A 579 40.04 -19.73 -12.67
CA THR A 579 40.56 -18.36 -12.57
C THR A 579 39.97 -17.67 -11.35
N TRP A 580 40.83 -17.25 -10.43
CA TRP A 580 40.46 -16.43 -9.28
C TRP A 580 40.48 -14.96 -9.70
N GLU A 581 39.36 -14.27 -9.50
CA GLU A 581 39.23 -12.86 -9.91
C GLU A 581 38.94 -12.02 -8.68
N MET A 582 39.89 -11.19 -8.26
CA MET A 582 39.72 -10.31 -7.10
C MET A 582 39.07 -9.00 -7.52
N SER A 583 38.11 -8.55 -6.71
CA SER A 583 37.62 -7.18 -6.76
C SER A 583 38.79 -6.21 -6.59
N LYS A 584 38.80 -5.12 -7.36
CA LYS A 584 39.79 -4.05 -7.26
C LYS A 584 39.64 -3.19 -6.00
N SER A 585 38.58 -3.39 -5.22
CA SER A 585 38.44 -2.73 -3.94
C SER A 585 39.61 -3.11 -3.02
N ASP A 586 40.11 -2.16 -2.22
CA ASP A 586 41.15 -2.38 -1.21
C ASP A 586 40.71 -3.35 -0.08
N GLY A 587 39.55 -3.98 -0.23
CA GLY A 587 38.80 -4.72 0.77
C GLY A 587 38.32 -3.83 1.92
N CYS A 588 37.79 -4.48 2.95
CA CYS A 588 37.10 -3.84 4.05
C CYS A 588 37.76 -4.23 5.37
N TRP A 589 38.36 -3.25 6.04
CA TRP A 589 38.96 -3.44 7.37
C TRP A 589 37.94 -3.23 8.48
N ILE A 590 37.82 -4.21 9.37
CA ILE A 590 36.86 -4.22 10.48
C ILE A 590 37.62 -4.45 11.78
N LYS A 591 37.73 -3.39 12.58
CA LYS A 591 38.39 -3.43 13.89
C LYS A 591 37.69 -4.38 14.85
N ASP A 592 38.42 -4.84 15.86
CA ASP A 592 37.88 -5.67 16.94
C ASP A 592 36.66 -4.99 17.59
N GLY A 593 35.55 -5.74 17.69
CA GLY A 593 34.27 -5.25 18.21
C GLY A 593 33.47 -4.33 17.28
N ALA A 594 33.96 -4.03 16.07
CA ALA A 594 33.27 -3.14 15.14
C ALA A 594 32.31 -3.89 14.20
N LYS A 595 31.31 -3.15 13.69
CA LYS A 595 30.43 -3.55 12.59
C LYS A 595 30.59 -2.55 11.43
N SER A 596 30.62 -3.04 10.20
CA SER A 596 30.62 -2.21 8.99
C SER A 596 29.82 -2.89 7.88
N THR A 597 29.22 -2.08 7.00
CA THR A 597 28.77 -2.54 5.69
C THR A 597 29.95 -2.41 4.74
N CYS A 598 30.40 -3.52 4.18
CA CYS A 598 31.53 -3.58 3.26
C CYS A 598 31.01 -3.58 1.83
N GLU A 599 31.45 -2.60 1.05
CA GLU A 599 31.06 -2.44 -0.36
C GLU A 599 32.26 -2.72 -1.27
N PHE A 600 32.06 -3.57 -2.26
CA PHE A 600 33.08 -4.06 -3.18
C PHE A 600 32.71 -3.68 -4.61
N ASP A 601 33.65 -3.07 -5.34
CA ASP A 601 33.51 -2.81 -6.77
C ASP A 601 33.59 -4.14 -7.55
N ILE A 602 32.64 -4.37 -8.45
CA ILE A 602 32.56 -5.60 -9.25
C ILE A 602 32.55 -5.34 -10.75
N THR A 603 32.98 -4.16 -11.17
CA THR A 603 32.99 -3.76 -12.59
C THR A 603 34.18 -4.35 -13.33
N THR A 604 35.33 -4.47 -12.66
CA THR A 604 36.60 -4.94 -13.23
C THR A 604 37.37 -5.83 -12.25
N TYR A 605 38.25 -6.68 -12.78
CA TYR A 605 39.26 -7.42 -12.01
C TYR A 605 40.65 -7.25 -12.64
N GLU A 606 41.69 -7.53 -11.87
CA GLU A 606 43.09 -7.55 -12.34
C GLU A 606 43.59 -9.01 -12.39
N ASP A 607 44.21 -9.42 -13.49
CA ASP A 607 44.79 -10.76 -13.64
C ASP A 607 46.19 -10.88 -13.00
N ASP A 608 46.76 -12.10 -12.95
CA ASP A 608 48.08 -12.37 -12.35
C ASP A 608 49.25 -11.58 -12.98
N ASN A 609 49.05 -10.97 -14.15
CA ASN A 609 50.03 -10.15 -14.84
C ASN A 609 49.81 -8.64 -14.61
N GLY A 610 48.82 -8.26 -13.81
CA GLY A 610 48.47 -6.88 -13.52
C GLY A 610 47.62 -6.21 -14.60
N VAL A 611 46.94 -6.99 -15.45
CA VAL A 611 46.10 -6.46 -16.53
C VAL A 611 44.64 -6.42 -16.08
N GLU A 612 44.00 -5.27 -16.31
CA GLU A 612 42.60 -5.02 -15.94
C GLU A 612 41.63 -5.54 -17.01
N HIS A 613 40.61 -6.27 -16.56
CA HIS A 613 39.57 -6.89 -17.40
C HIS A 613 38.17 -6.59 -16.83
N PRO A 614 37.13 -6.50 -17.67
CA PRO A 614 35.76 -6.39 -17.19
C PRO A 614 35.28 -7.68 -16.51
N MET A 615 34.44 -7.56 -15.49
CA MET A 615 33.84 -8.71 -14.80
C MET A 615 32.70 -9.32 -15.62
N ASP A 616 32.67 -10.65 -15.73
CA ASP A 616 31.64 -11.40 -16.46
C ASP A 616 30.43 -11.73 -15.55
N LEU A 617 29.60 -10.71 -15.30
CA LEU A 617 28.57 -10.75 -14.26
C LEU A 617 27.38 -11.69 -14.55
N ASP A 618 27.22 -12.24 -15.76
CA ASP A 618 26.16 -13.21 -16.07
C ASP A 618 26.61 -14.67 -15.98
N ASN A 619 27.91 -14.94 -15.78
CA ASN A 619 28.50 -16.28 -15.81
C ASN A 619 29.38 -16.60 -14.58
N LEU A 620 28.93 -16.15 -13.41
CA LEU A 620 29.61 -16.40 -12.12
C LEU A 620 29.21 -17.78 -11.55
N PHE A 621 30.20 -18.59 -11.20
CA PHE A 621 30.03 -19.88 -10.52
C PHE A 621 29.91 -19.72 -9.00
N SER A 622 30.80 -18.92 -8.40
CA SER A 622 30.76 -18.64 -6.96
C SER A 622 31.28 -17.25 -6.62
N VAL A 623 30.85 -16.73 -5.48
CA VAL A 623 31.40 -15.53 -4.84
C VAL A 623 32.09 -15.95 -3.56
N THR A 624 33.30 -15.46 -3.33
CA THR A 624 34.12 -15.80 -2.17
C THR A 624 34.46 -14.56 -1.34
N LEU A 625 34.07 -14.56 -0.07
CA LEU A 625 34.56 -13.62 0.93
C LEU A 625 35.87 -14.15 1.52
N MET A 626 36.93 -13.36 1.40
CA MET A 626 38.26 -13.70 1.90
C MET A 626 38.50 -12.97 3.21
N VAL A 627 38.62 -13.71 4.31
CA VAL A 627 38.91 -13.15 5.63
C VAL A 627 40.41 -13.30 5.88
N GLY A 628 41.13 -12.18 5.88
CA GLY A 628 42.59 -12.13 5.97
C GLY A 628 43.10 -11.03 6.91
N GLY A 629 44.40 -10.73 6.82
CA GLY A 629 45.04 -9.61 7.54
C GLY A 629 45.29 -9.83 9.03
N ALA A 630 45.13 -11.06 9.54
CA ALA A 630 44.93 -11.25 10.97
C ALA A 630 45.64 -12.50 11.54
N VAL A 631 46.96 -12.61 11.35
CA VAL A 631 47.75 -13.69 11.99
C VAL A 631 47.48 -13.72 13.50
N GLY A 632 46.97 -14.84 13.99
CA GLY A 632 46.63 -15.04 15.39
C GLY A 632 45.20 -14.65 15.79
N PHE A 633 44.38 -14.13 14.88
CA PHE A 633 42.97 -13.83 15.16
C PHE A 633 42.20 -15.06 15.63
N ASN A 634 41.35 -14.84 16.63
CA ASN A 634 40.52 -15.86 17.23
C ASN A 634 39.18 -15.24 17.65
N GLY A 635 38.09 -15.83 17.20
CA GLY A 635 36.75 -15.36 17.52
C GLY A 635 35.79 -15.47 16.36
N MET A 636 34.64 -14.83 16.52
CA MET A 636 33.52 -14.94 15.59
C MET A 636 33.43 -13.72 14.69
N VAL A 637 33.15 -13.94 13.42
CA VAL A 637 32.74 -12.89 12.48
C VAL A 637 31.35 -13.24 12.00
N THR A 638 30.45 -12.26 11.99
CA THR A 638 29.08 -12.45 11.49
C THR A 638 28.91 -11.79 10.13
N PHE A 639 28.16 -12.43 9.25
CA PHE A 639 27.85 -11.95 7.90
C PHE A 639 26.33 -11.90 7.73
N ASP A 640 25.84 -10.84 7.10
CA ASP A 640 24.42 -10.60 6.85
C ASP A 640 24.21 -9.82 5.53
N ASN A 641 23.06 -9.99 4.88
CA ASN A 641 22.58 -9.19 3.74
C ASN A 641 23.61 -8.90 2.62
N MET A 642 24.08 -9.95 1.93
CA MET A 642 24.95 -9.79 0.75
C MET A 642 24.13 -9.49 -0.51
N VAL A 643 24.17 -8.24 -0.98
CA VAL A 643 23.26 -7.70 -2.00
C VAL A 643 24.03 -6.82 -3.00
N ALA A 644 23.71 -6.92 -4.28
CA ALA A 644 24.23 -6.04 -5.32
C ALA A 644 23.45 -4.71 -5.40
N ASP A 645 24.08 -3.63 -5.87
CA ASP A 645 23.45 -2.30 -6.03
C ASP A 645 22.22 -2.28 -6.96
N ASN A 646 22.10 -3.24 -7.87
CA ASN A 646 20.91 -3.48 -8.68
C ASN A 646 19.79 -4.27 -7.95
N GLY A 647 19.94 -4.52 -6.65
CA GLY A 647 18.93 -5.14 -5.78
C GLY A 647 18.91 -6.67 -5.77
N LYS A 648 19.80 -7.33 -6.51
CA LYS A 648 19.91 -8.80 -6.54
C LYS A 648 20.58 -9.32 -5.27
N VAL A 649 19.90 -10.25 -4.58
CA VAL A 649 20.39 -10.86 -3.34
C VAL A 649 21.25 -12.07 -3.65
N ILE A 650 22.49 -12.06 -3.17
CA ILE A 650 23.42 -13.19 -3.30
C ILE A 650 23.20 -14.15 -2.14
N SER A 651 23.13 -13.63 -0.91
CA SER A 651 22.75 -14.40 0.28
C SER A 651 22.25 -13.47 1.38
N ALA A 652 21.07 -13.76 1.92
CA ALA A 652 20.53 -13.08 3.11
C ALA A 652 20.96 -13.75 4.43
N PHE A 653 21.50 -14.98 4.37
CA PHE A 653 21.93 -15.77 5.53
C PHE A 653 20.85 -16.21 6.54
N ASP A 654 19.57 -16.06 6.20
CA ASP A 654 18.43 -16.40 7.08
C ASP A 654 18.12 -17.89 7.28
N ASP A 655 18.77 -18.78 6.52
CA ASP A 655 18.51 -20.21 6.63
C ASP A 655 19.77 -21.08 6.46
N LYS A 656 19.61 -22.37 6.76
CA LYS A 656 20.73 -23.33 6.68
C LYS A 656 21.23 -23.56 5.24
N LYS A 657 20.46 -23.20 4.22
CA LYS A 657 20.88 -23.29 2.81
C LYS A 657 21.75 -22.10 2.41
N GLY A 658 21.66 -20.97 3.12
CA GLY A 658 22.58 -19.84 3.03
C GLY A 658 23.93 -20.08 3.69
N LEU A 659 24.06 -21.14 4.51
CA LEU A 659 25.33 -21.53 5.10
C LEU A 659 26.20 -22.30 4.09
N PHE A 660 27.49 -21.96 4.05
CA PHE A 660 28.49 -22.68 3.28
C PHE A 660 29.15 -23.79 4.09
N THR A 661 29.84 -24.69 3.40
CA THR A 661 30.75 -25.67 4.03
C THR A 661 32.17 -25.16 3.91
N ALA A 662 32.96 -25.20 4.99
CA ALA A 662 34.36 -24.81 4.95
C ALA A 662 35.11 -25.57 3.84
N ALA A 663 35.64 -24.81 2.88
CA ALA A 663 36.51 -25.33 1.83
C ALA A 663 37.74 -26.01 2.46
N THR A 664 38.35 -26.97 1.76
CA THR A 664 39.43 -27.81 2.33
C THR A 664 40.59 -26.97 2.91
N GLN A 665 40.93 -25.87 2.25
CA GLN A 665 41.94 -24.89 2.68
C GLN A 665 41.56 -24.13 3.96
N SER A 666 40.26 -23.93 4.22
CA SER A 666 39.75 -23.19 5.38
C SER A 666 39.44 -24.09 6.58
N LYS A 667 39.44 -25.42 6.43
CA LYS A 667 39.07 -26.40 7.49
C LYS A 667 39.98 -26.37 8.71
N GLY A 668 41.21 -25.87 8.58
CA GLY A 668 42.14 -25.68 9.71
C GLY A 668 41.82 -24.46 10.57
N HIS A 669 41.04 -23.52 10.06
CA HIS A 669 40.81 -22.21 10.67
C HIS A 669 39.35 -22.00 11.08
N ILE A 670 38.39 -22.50 10.31
CA ILE A 670 36.95 -22.39 10.61
C ILE A 670 36.54 -23.54 11.53
N THR A 671 36.17 -23.22 12.76
CA THR A 671 35.79 -24.20 13.78
C THR A 671 34.29 -24.37 13.93
N LYS A 672 33.51 -23.36 13.52
CA LYS A 672 32.04 -23.37 13.62
C LYS A 672 31.43 -22.45 12.57
N ILE A 673 30.31 -22.89 11.98
CA ILE A 673 29.43 -22.08 11.14
C ILE A 673 28.01 -22.29 11.70
N GLU A 674 27.31 -21.21 12.05
CA GLU A 674 25.98 -21.29 12.67
C GLU A 674 25.09 -20.12 12.30
N LEU A 675 23.78 -20.29 12.54
CA LEU A 675 22.81 -19.21 12.44
C LEU A 675 22.58 -18.59 13.83
N LEU A 676 22.69 -17.28 13.90
CA LEU A 676 22.51 -16.49 15.11
C LEU A 676 21.32 -15.54 14.92
N ASN A 677 20.65 -15.17 16.00
CA ASN A 677 19.73 -14.03 15.97
C ASN A 677 20.54 -12.74 15.71
N LYS A 678 19.88 -11.66 15.27
CA LYS A 678 20.54 -10.35 15.04
C LYS A 678 21.28 -9.75 16.24
N ASP A 679 20.96 -10.17 17.47
CA ASP A 679 21.70 -9.75 18.68
C ASP A 679 22.99 -10.57 18.91
N GLY A 680 23.37 -11.44 17.96
CA GLY A 680 24.54 -12.32 18.03
C GLY A 680 24.32 -13.55 18.92
N THR A 681 23.14 -13.73 19.52
CA THR A 681 22.85 -14.91 20.33
C THR A 681 22.55 -16.11 19.42
N PRO A 682 23.04 -17.32 19.77
CA PRO A 682 22.64 -18.52 19.05
C PRO A 682 21.12 -18.67 19.06
N THR A 683 20.54 -19.03 17.91
CA THR A 683 19.12 -19.34 17.84
C THR A 683 18.77 -20.40 18.88
N ALA A 684 17.80 -20.11 19.74
CA ALA A 684 17.24 -21.08 20.67
C ALA A 684 16.40 -22.12 19.90
N ILE A 685 17.05 -22.91 19.05
CA ILE A 685 16.58 -24.22 18.70
C ILE A 685 16.63 -24.98 20.02
N LYS A 686 15.46 -25.31 20.60
CA LYS A 686 15.38 -26.33 21.65
C LYS A 686 16.37 -27.41 21.24
N ALA A 687 17.38 -27.68 22.08
CA ALA A 687 18.11 -28.92 21.97
C ALA A 687 17.04 -29.99 21.88
N ILE A 688 16.85 -30.56 20.68
CA ILE A 688 16.12 -31.80 20.56
C ILE A 688 16.98 -32.72 21.40
N ALA A 689 16.51 -33.00 22.62
CA ALA A 689 17.04 -34.08 23.42
C ALA A 689 17.22 -35.22 22.44
N ALA A 690 18.46 -35.69 22.28
CA ALA A 690 18.83 -36.71 21.30
C ALA A 690 17.66 -37.68 21.20
N ALA A 691 17.00 -37.71 20.04
CA ALA A 691 15.89 -38.62 19.82
C ALA A 691 16.40 -39.98 20.29
N LYS A 692 15.74 -40.55 21.30
CA LYS A 692 16.09 -41.89 21.78
C LYS A 692 16.21 -42.74 20.53
N ALA A 693 17.42 -43.21 20.25
CA ALA A 693 17.69 -44.04 19.09
C ALA A 693 16.66 -45.15 19.08
N THR A 694 15.74 -45.15 18.11
CA THR A 694 14.97 -46.35 17.79
C THR A 694 16.02 -47.31 17.25
N SER A 695 16.44 -48.23 18.10
CA SER A 695 17.62 -49.04 17.87
C SER A 695 17.41 -49.95 16.67
N LEU A 696 18.24 -49.76 15.65
CA LEU A 696 18.50 -50.80 14.68
C LEU A 696 19.17 -51.96 15.43
N HIS A 697 18.63 -53.17 15.31
CA HIS A 697 19.17 -54.34 15.95
C HIS A 697 19.58 -55.36 14.90
N VAL A 698 20.81 -55.87 14.99
CA VAL A 698 21.25 -56.99 14.18
C VAL A 698 21.20 -58.25 15.03
N GLN A 699 20.43 -59.23 14.59
CA GLN A 699 20.36 -60.54 15.21
C GLN A 699 20.63 -61.61 14.17
N GLY A 700 21.76 -62.31 14.32
CA GLY A 700 22.22 -63.27 13.32
C GLY A 700 22.48 -62.62 11.96
N LYS A 701 21.78 -63.08 10.93
CA LYS A 701 21.86 -62.55 9.56
C LYS A 701 20.73 -61.58 9.23
N SER A 702 19.95 -61.11 10.21
CA SER A 702 18.84 -60.19 9.95
C SER A 702 19.05 -58.86 10.66
N VAL A 703 18.62 -57.79 10.00
CA VAL A 703 18.51 -56.44 10.58
C VAL A 703 17.05 -56.18 10.92
N MET A 704 16.81 -55.71 12.13
CA MET A 704 15.47 -55.48 12.67
C MET A 704 15.30 -54.05 13.16
N PHE A 705 14.09 -53.51 13.00
CA PHE A 705 13.69 -52.24 13.59
C PHE A 705 12.17 -52.16 13.76
N THR A 706 11.70 -51.22 14.57
CA THR A 706 10.28 -50.96 14.80
C THR A 706 9.87 -49.64 14.15
N ALA A 707 9.00 -49.71 13.14
CA ALA A 707 8.38 -48.53 12.53
C ALA A 707 7.28 -47.99 13.44
N ALA A 708 7.39 -46.73 13.87
CA ALA A 708 6.45 -46.10 14.81
C ALA A 708 5.08 -45.81 14.18
N SER A 709 5.02 -45.64 12.86
CA SER A 709 3.81 -45.44 12.08
C SER A 709 3.92 -46.17 10.73
N ALA A 710 2.79 -46.41 10.06
CA ALA A 710 2.83 -46.93 8.69
C ALA A 710 3.39 -45.88 7.73
N GLY A 711 4.19 -46.28 6.74
CA GLY A 711 4.76 -45.35 5.77
C GLY A 711 5.84 -45.97 4.88
N ASN A 712 6.32 -45.20 3.91
CA ASN A 712 7.38 -45.64 3.00
C ASN A 712 8.72 -45.71 3.74
N VAL A 713 9.42 -46.83 3.58
CA VAL A 713 10.72 -47.12 4.19
C VAL A 713 11.68 -47.70 3.16
N SER A 714 12.94 -47.32 3.24
CA SER A 714 14.06 -47.95 2.52
C SER A 714 15.07 -48.52 3.51
N VAL A 715 15.51 -49.76 3.27
CA VAL A 715 16.58 -50.45 3.99
C VAL A 715 17.72 -50.68 3.00
N ASP A 716 18.73 -49.82 3.05
CA ASP A 716 19.83 -49.79 2.10
C ASP A 716 21.14 -50.23 2.77
N VAL A 717 22.00 -50.90 2.01
CA VAL A 717 23.31 -51.41 2.46
C VAL A 717 24.39 -50.70 1.66
N PHE A 718 25.37 -50.15 2.37
CA PHE A 718 26.51 -49.45 1.81
C PHE A 718 27.80 -50.16 2.19
N GLY A 719 28.77 -50.19 1.29
CA GLY A 719 30.14 -50.55 1.62
C GLY A 719 30.77 -49.48 2.53
N MET A 720 31.89 -49.81 3.18
CA MET A 720 32.61 -48.86 4.04
C MET A 720 33.16 -47.63 3.31
N ASN A 721 33.19 -47.67 1.97
CA ASN A 721 33.51 -46.53 1.10
C ASN A 721 32.29 -45.64 0.78
N GLY A 722 31.13 -45.89 1.39
CA GLY A 722 29.91 -45.11 1.22
C GLY A 722 29.12 -45.42 -0.07
N LYS A 723 29.59 -46.31 -0.94
CA LYS A 723 28.82 -46.74 -2.12
C LYS A 723 27.72 -47.73 -1.73
N ARG A 724 26.51 -47.55 -2.25
CA ARG A 724 25.41 -48.50 -2.03
C ARG A 724 25.73 -49.81 -2.73
N VAL A 725 25.73 -50.91 -1.97
CA VAL A 725 26.05 -52.26 -2.46
C VAL A 725 24.81 -53.15 -2.58
N ALA A 726 23.75 -52.87 -1.80
CA ALA A 726 22.47 -53.55 -1.92
C ALA A 726 21.33 -52.70 -1.36
N THR A 727 20.09 -53.07 -1.69
CA THR A 727 18.87 -52.57 -1.04
C THR A 727 18.10 -53.79 -0.57
N LEU A 728 17.95 -53.95 0.74
CA LEU A 728 17.23 -55.09 1.32
C LEU A 728 15.72 -54.93 1.20
N TYR A 729 15.24 -53.68 1.21
CA TYR A 729 13.82 -53.38 1.06
C TYR A 729 13.58 -51.94 0.65
N ARG A 730 12.55 -51.69 -0.16
CA ARG A 730 12.03 -50.36 -0.43
C ARG A 730 10.53 -50.46 -0.72
N GLY A 731 9.70 -49.86 0.13
CA GLY A 731 8.25 -49.94 0.01
C GLY A 731 7.53 -49.46 1.28
N THR A 732 6.21 -49.59 1.31
CA THR A 732 5.40 -49.20 2.46
C THR A 732 5.40 -50.31 3.52
N LEU A 733 5.75 -49.98 4.76
CA LEU A 733 5.59 -50.86 5.91
C LEU A 733 4.44 -50.38 6.80
N ALA A 734 3.75 -51.32 7.44
CA ALA A 734 2.83 -51.00 8.53
C ALA A 734 3.60 -50.62 9.81
N ALA A 735 2.94 -49.96 10.76
CA ALA A 735 3.51 -49.76 12.10
C ALA A 735 3.79 -51.12 12.76
N GLY A 736 4.95 -51.29 13.41
CA GLY A 736 5.36 -52.54 14.04
C GLY A 736 6.82 -52.91 13.79
N THR A 737 7.26 -54.06 14.32
CA THR A 737 8.63 -54.56 14.18
C THR A 737 8.79 -55.38 12.91
N HIS A 738 9.81 -55.04 12.12
CA HIS A 738 10.15 -55.66 10.84
C HIS A 738 11.59 -56.18 10.85
N ALA A 739 11.82 -57.28 10.14
CA ALA A 739 13.13 -57.92 10.01
C ALA A 739 13.46 -58.15 8.54
N PHE A 740 14.69 -57.81 8.14
CA PHE A 740 15.18 -57.96 6.77
C PHE A 740 16.41 -58.85 6.76
N ASP A 741 16.40 -59.87 5.91
CA ASP A 741 17.50 -60.82 5.79
C ASP A 741 18.68 -60.21 5.03
N MET A 742 19.88 -60.54 5.49
CA MET A 742 21.16 -60.09 4.95
C MET A 742 22.00 -61.28 4.48
N SER A 743 21.43 -62.49 4.42
CA SER A 743 22.16 -63.72 4.16
C SER A 743 22.87 -63.77 2.80
N GLU A 744 22.39 -62.99 1.84
CA GLU A 744 22.96 -62.85 0.49
C GLU A 744 24.14 -61.89 0.41
N LEU A 745 24.42 -61.12 1.47
CA LEU A 745 25.59 -60.25 1.50
C LEU A 745 26.87 -61.06 1.73
N SER A 746 27.90 -60.77 0.94
CA SER A 746 29.23 -61.37 1.11
C SER A 746 29.84 -61.03 2.48
N LYS A 747 30.73 -61.89 3.00
CA LYS A 747 31.47 -61.62 4.25
C LYS A 747 32.20 -60.27 4.17
N GLY A 748 32.03 -59.42 5.17
CA GLY A 748 32.57 -58.06 5.14
C GLY A 748 31.94 -57.13 6.17
N GLN A 749 32.41 -55.88 6.19
CA GLN A 749 31.80 -54.79 6.96
C GLN A 749 30.97 -53.90 6.03
N PHE A 750 29.75 -53.59 6.47
CA PHE A 750 28.80 -52.76 5.72
C PHE A 750 28.14 -51.76 6.66
N ILE A 751 27.61 -50.68 6.09
CA ILE A 751 26.74 -49.73 6.78
C ILE A 751 25.32 -50.00 6.30
N ILE A 752 24.43 -50.36 7.22
CA ILE A 752 23.01 -50.51 6.91
C ILE A 752 22.31 -49.25 7.33
N ARG A 753 21.53 -48.66 6.43
CA ARG A 753 20.73 -47.47 6.68
C ARG A 753 19.25 -47.77 6.46
N VAL A 754 18.43 -47.38 7.43
CA VAL A 754 16.97 -47.42 7.35
C VAL A 754 16.46 -45.99 7.36
N LYS A 755 15.66 -45.62 6.36
CA LYS A 755 15.09 -44.27 6.21
C LYS A 755 13.62 -44.32 5.84
N GLY A 756 12.79 -43.49 6.46
CA GLY A 756 11.35 -43.38 6.20
C GLY A 756 10.48 -43.78 7.40
N ALA A 757 9.17 -43.53 7.32
CA ALA A 757 8.19 -43.77 8.39
C ALA A 757 8.63 -43.29 9.80
N GLY A 758 9.20 -42.07 9.87
CA GLY A 758 9.69 -41.48 11.12
C GLY A 758 11.05 -41.99 11.59
N MET A 759 11.78 -42.75 10.77
CA MET A 759 13.13 -43.25 11.08
C MET A 759 14.19 -42.72 10.11
N ASP A 760 15.38 -42.42 10.64
CA ASP A 760 16.65 -42.31 9.91
C ASP A 760 17.76 -42.86 10.82
N ALA A 761 18.12 -44.13 10.63
CA ALA A 761 19.10 -44.82 11.45
C ALA A 761 20.12 -45.53 10.57
N ALA A 762 21.38 -45.56 11.00
CA ALA A 762 22.43 -46.32 10.35
C ALA A 762 23.29 -47.08 11.36
N GLN A 763 23.72 -48.29 11.00
CA GLN A 763 24.60 -49.11 11.83
C GLN A 763 25.64 -49.83 10.99
N VAL A 764 26.89 -49.86 11.49
CA VAL A 764 27.93 -50.71 10.92
C VAL A 764 27.70 -52.15 11.34
N VAL A 765 27.63 -53.06 10.38
CA VAL A 765 27.41 -54.48 10.59
C VAL A 765 28.56 -55.27 9.99
N LYS A 766 29.07 -56.24 10.75
CA LYS A 766 30.11 -57.17 10.29
C LYS A 766 29.48 -58.54 10.04
N ILE A 767 29.43 -58.95 8.78
CA ILE A 767 28.97 -60.28 8.37
C ILE A 767 30.19 -61.21 8.36
N LYS A 768 30.19 -62.19 9.28
CA LYS A 768 31.30 -63.12 9.52
C LYS A 768 31.25 -64.37 8.65
#